data_AF-A0A1J4K0S1-F1
#
_entry.id   AF-A0A1J4K0S1-F1
#
_cell.length_a   1.000
_cell.length_b   1.000
_cell.length_c   1.000
_cell.angle_alpha   90.00
_cell.angle_beta   90.00
_cell.angle_gamma   90.00
#
_symmetry.space_group_name_H-M   'P 1'
#
loop_
_entity.id
_entity.type
_entity.pdbx_description
1 polymer ?
#
loop_
_entity_poly.entity_id
_entity_poly.type
_entity_poly.pdbx_seq_one_letter_code
_entity_poly.pdbx_strand_id
1 'polypeptide(L)'
;MLFSLFIIPSLSALVGVDIGSEYLRASILRSGKSIEILLDANSKRTFSTIMTVIPTKNPIVDCINITEVDDYEYVMNDPLSIRKYPNSTIHHWSNFIAKLSNSEIKNLSIQRHFYAPITGHFNDRVLVSGVFPEVVFHRSLPLINDSALALDSNAVIKSSVFAVPKFWPQQERDAIRSIARNLKFSPFIVDSSRAVATYFALEHQKHFSSKPLKVAFFDFGASNVQITISQFIRRPRLQITELAYAFDDQIGGRDIDVLIFELLLEKFTANQQSLTPKAEQMLLLESNKIKHRLTTDNVVAGYIEEFDFNYQIPRAEFEKAMEPILANLTQLIQDVISEQQVERVQMLGGSSRIPCVQNAVKDAFDVEKLMFSMNAEESSAIGAAYVGAGKSSDFILPKIEYIPLELFNLSVTVNNTKYPFNETILMPGKPHWISNNVTGKKYPVGSSIYLAWSNTNETTKIIKTKDGLWRFKNGTQHQTHPWKSQTLNIASEIEKKEAAKTLLEETVNKLEKLLFDTKMALNEESKLQQMTTENERKALSVAVSVTDRWFLKQQTFEQETIEKRLNMLEDAVGSVMCRVQNDELLPEAEKNMSKLIKNIEKTITKNWIYKDEKRRPKRRSIRNLLRMITEYQIWHDELAEIQKELKPTDTPALLWNEIRDKTKEISRVFEDMKDRAMGRTNSGQQNENVYVYPPSSANVQIK
;
A
#
# COMPACT_ATOMS: atom_id res chain seq x y z
N MET A 1 12.64 -23.97 -35.24
CA MET A 1 13.26 -23.78 -33.91
C MET A 1 14.23 -22.62 -34.04
N LEU A 2 14.15 -21.49 -33.34
CA LEU A 2 13.47 -21.14 -32.10
C LEU A 2 12.71 -19.81 -32.27
N PHE A 3 11.46 -19.76 -31.80
CA PHE A 3 10.72 -18.53 -31.58
C PHE A 3 11.29 -17.84 -30.33
N SER A 4 11.95 -16.70 -30.48
CA SER A 4 12.24 -15.81 -29.35
C SER A 4 11.01 -14.92 -29.11
N LEU A 5 10.16 -15.30 -28.16
CA LEU A 5 9.18 -14.39 -27.57
C LEU A 5 9.94 -13.18 -27.02
N PHE A 6 9.84 -12.02 -27.67
CA PHE A 6 10.22 -10.76 -27.06
C PHE A 6 9.14 -10.39 -26.05
N ILE A 7 9.32 -10.90 -24.83
CA ILE A 7 8.70 -10.37 -23.62
C ILE A 7 9.06 -8.89 -23.58
N ILE A 8 8.08 -7.99 -23.65
CA ILE A 8 8.28 -6.59 -23.22
C ILE A 8 8.86 -6.73 -21.82
N PRO A 9 10.09 -6.26 -21.54
CA PRO A 9 10.64 -6.41 -20.21
C PRO A 9 9.74 -5.60 -19.30
N SER A 10 8.85 -6.27 -18.56
CA SER A 10 8.20 -5.68 -17.41
C SER A 10 9.32 -5.10 -16.57
N LEU A 11 9.30 -3.79 -16.33
CA LEU A 11 10.30 -3.18 -15.48
C LEU A 11 10.14 -3.85 -14.12
N SER A 12 11.14 -4.67 -13.79
CA SER A 12 11.24 -5.31 -12.50
C SER A 12 11.18 -4.21 -11.45
N ALA A 13 10.11 -4.23 -10.65
CA ALA A 13 9.94 -3.34 -9.54
C ALA A 13 10.23 -4.11 -8.25
N LEU A 14 10.91 -3.43 -7.34
CA LEU A 14 11.11 -3.88 -5.98
C LEU A 14 10.50 -2.83 -5.05
N VAL A 15 9.73 -3.27 -4.06
CA VAL A 15 9.18 -2.37 -3.04
C VAL A 15 9.85 -2.60 -1.69
N GLY A 16 10.23 -1.51 -1.03
CA GLY A 16 10.71 -1.51 0.35
C GLY A 16 9.65 -0.92 1.25
N VAL A 17 9.18 -1.68 2.24
CA VAL A 17 8.08 -1.28 3.13
C VAL A 17 8.59 -1.22 4.56
N ASP A 18 8.37 -0.09 5.22
CA ASP A 18 8.59 0.08 6.65
C ASP A 18 7.31 -0.26 7.42
N ILE A 19 7.39 -1.25 8.31
CA ILE A 19 6.28 -1.67 9.18
C ILE A 19 6.25 -0.79 10.42
N GLY A 20 5.65 0.38 10.29
CA GLY A 20 5.36 1.28 11.40
C GLY A 20 4.07 0.91 12.13
N SER A 21 3.97 1.31 13.41
CA SER A 21 2.75 1.06 14.20
C SER A 21 1.59 1.98 13.82
N GLU A 22 1.86 3.24 13.52
CA GLU A 22 0.82 4.22 13.15
C GLU A 22 0.53 4.23 11.63
N TYR A 23 1.58 4.06 10.82
CA TYR A 23 1.50 4.06 9.36
C TYR A 23 2.49 3.07 8.75
N LEU A 24 2.14 2.50 7.60
CA LEU A 24 3.15 1.93 6.70
C LEU A 24 3.74 3.04 5.84
N ARG A 25 5.01 2.88 5.48
CA ARG A 25 5.65 3.67 4.41
C ARG A 25 6.23 2.73 3.39
N ALA A 26 6.10 3.07 2.12
CA ALA A 26 6.61 2.23 1.06
C ALA A 26 7.45 3.06 0.08
N SER A 27 8.55 2.47 -0.36
CA SER A 27 9.38 2.95 -1.46
C SER A 27 9.33 1.95 -2.60
N ILE A 28 9.56 2.43 -3.81
CA ILE A 28 9.66 1.61 -5.02
C ILE A 28 10.97 1.92 -5.73
N LEU A 29 11.66 0.87 -6.14
CA LEU A 29 12.82 0.93 -7.02
C LEU A 29 12.51 0.20 -8.32
N ARG A 30 12.63 0.90 -9.44
CA ARG A 30 12.43 0.37 -10.79
C ARG A 30 13.76 0.36 -11.53
N SER A 31 13.98 -0.63 -12.40
CA SER A 31 15.24 -0.73 -13.14
C SER A 31 15.52 0.56 -13.94
N GLY A 32 16.71 1.14 -13.77
CA GLY A 32 17.10 2.39 -14.45
C GLY A 32 16.46 3.68 -13.91
N LYS A 33 15.66 3.62 -12.84
CA LYS A 33 15.09 4.80 -12.17
C LYS A 33 15.62 4.94 -10.75
N SER A 34 15.55 6.15 -10.20
CA SER A 34 15.83 6.40 -8.79
C SER A 34 14.75 5.77 -7.91
N ILE A 35 15.07 5.59 -6.63
CA ILE A 35 14.09 5.19 -5.63
C ILE A 35 13.08 6.32 -5.41
N GLU A 36 11.81 5.96 -5.26
CA GLU A 36 10.70 6.90 -5.04
C GLU A 36 9.86 6.42 -3.85
N ILE A 37 9.28 7.37 -3.10
CA ILE A 37 8.29 7.06 -2.06
C ILE A 37 6.91 6.96 -2.71
N LEU A 38 6.20 5.89 -2.39
CA LEU A 38 4.84 5.66 -2.87
C LEU A 38 3.84 6.53 -2.11
N LEU A 39 2.77 6.93 -2.80
CA LEU A 39 1.73 7.81 -2.27
C LEU A 39 0.40 7.06 -2.14
N ASP A 40 -0.38 7.35 -1.11
CA ASP A 40 -1.76 6.86 -1.02
C ASP A 40 -2.68 7.58 -2.02
N ALA A 41 -3.95 7.18 -2.07
CA ALA A 41 -4.96 7.80 -2.93
C ALA A 41 -5.19 9.30 -2.67
N ASN A 42 -4.79 9.81 -1.50
CA ASN A 42 -4.88 11.21 -1.10
C ASN A 42 -3.54 11.95 -1.23
N SER A 43 -2.58 11.39 -1.98
CA SER A 43 -1.24 11.94 -2.18
C SER A 43 -0.39 12.07 -0.90
N LYS A 44 -0.71 11.32 0.16
CA LYS A 44 0.11 11.23 1.38
C LYS A 44 1.22 10.20 1.19
N ARG A 45 2.38 10.45 1.79
CA ARG A 45 3.57 9.57 1.77
C ARG A 45 3.48 8.42 2.80
N THR A 46 2.29 8.13 3.30
CA THR A 46 2.00 7.15 4.35
C THR A 46 0.72 6.40 4.01
N PHE A 47 0.65 5.13 4.37
CA PHE A 47 -0.55 4.31 4.25
C PHE A 47 -1.11 4.06 5.65
N SER A 48 -2.39 4.37 5.86
CA SER A 48 -3.02 4.22 7.17
C SER A 48 -3.18 2.76 7.56
N THR A 49 -2.99 2.50 8.85
CA THR A 49 -3.17 1.18 9.46
C THR A 49 -4.16 1.22 10.62
N ILE A 50 -5.22 2.03 10.46
CA ILE A 50 -6.32 2.13 11.42
C ILE A 50 -7.54 1.46 10.80
N MET A 51 -8.16 0.55 11.56
CA MET A 51 -9.37 -0.16 11.15
C MET A 51 -10.42 -0.09 12.24
N THR A 52 -11.65 0.29 11.89
CA THR A 52 -12.80 0.26 12.78
C THR A 52 -13.72 -0.90 12.40
N VAL A 53 -14.05 -1.75 13.37
CA VAL A 53 -15.03 -2.83 13.24
C VAL A 53 -16.37 -2.31 13.75
N ILE A 54 -17.36 -2.14 12.89
CA ILE A 54 -18.64 -1.53 13.23
C ILE A 54 -19.70 -2.63 13.31
N PRO A 55 -20.32 -2.89 14.48
CA PRO A 55 -21.41 -3.85 14.58
C PRO A 55 -22.63 -3.38 13.79
N THR A 56 -23.13 -4.23 12.89
CA THR A 56 -24.35 -3.96 12.10
C THR A 56 -25.56 -4.71 12.64
N LYS A 57 -25.36 -5.92 13.18
CA LYS A 57 -26.43 -6.78 13.72
C LYS A 57 -26.18 -7.16 15.17
N ASN A 58 -24.99 -7.67 15.46
CA ASN A 58 -24.63 -8.23 16.75
C ASN A 58 -23.51 -7.42 17.43
N PRO A 59 -23.46 -7.36 18.77
CA PRO A 59 -22.29 -6.84 19.48
C PRO A 59 -21.03 -7.61 19.09
N ILE A 60 -19.87 -6.94 19.13
CA ILE A 60 -18.59 -7.56 18.80
C ILE A 60 -18.30 -8.71 19.76
N VAL A 61 -18.12 -9.90 19.19
CA VAL A 61 -17.70 -11.12 19.90
C VAL A 61 -16.20 -11.15 20.14
N ASP A 62 -15.74 -12.00 21.08
CA ASP A 62 -14.33 -12.12 21.43
C ASP A 62 -13.43 -12.56 20.25
N CYS A 63 -13.98 -13.36 19.34
CA CYS A 63 -13.31 -13.85 18.13
C CYS A 63 -14.36 -14.02 17.03
N ILE A 64 -14.29 -13.17 16.01
CA ILE A 64 -15.14 -13.21 14.82
C ILE A 64 -14.72 -14.40 13.97
N ASN A 65 -15.68 -15.24 13.61
CA ASN A 65 -15.50 -16.34 12.69
C ASN A 65 -16.03 -16.00 11.30
N ILE A 66 -15.75 -16.88 10.33
CA ILE A 66 -16.12 -16.66 8.92
C ILE A 66 -17.62 -16.40 8.70
N THR A 67 -18.48 -17.04 9.49
CA THR A 67 -19.95 -16.90 9.39
C THR A 67 -20.47 -15.60 9.99
N GLU A 68 -19.65 -14.90 10.78
CA GLU A 68 -20.01 -13.69 11.50
C GLU A 68 -19.45 -12.45 10.79
N VAL A 69 -18.65 -12.60 9.73
CA VAL A 69 -18.03 -11.48 9.00
C VAL A 69 -19.08 -10.48 8.53
N ASP A 70 -20.24 -10.95 8.07
CA ASP A 70 -21.32 -10.10 7.55
C ASP A 70 -22.05 -9.30 8.62
N ASP A 71 -21.88 -9.63 9.91
CA ASP A 71 -22.50 -8.93 11.04
C ASP A 71 -21.76 -7.64 11.43
N TYR A 72 -20.66 -7.32 10.73
CA TYR A 72 -19.83 -6.15 10.97
C TYR A 72 -19.40 -5.46 9.66
N GLU A 73 -19.24 -4.13 9.69
CA GLU A 73 -18.50 -3.38 8.67
C GLU A 73 -17.04 -3.17 9.10
N TYR A 74 -16.12 -3.16 8.15
CA TYR A 74 -14.68 -3.01 8.42
C TYR A 74 -14.16 -1.75 7.71
N VAL A 75 -14.19 -0.61 8.40
CA VAL A 75 -13.85 0.68 7.78
C VAL A 75 -12.38 1.03 8.03
N MET A 76 -11.61 1.30 6.97
CA MET A 76 -10.24 1.78 7.09
C MET A 76 -10.20 3.29 7.22
N ASN A 77 -9.45 3.79 8.21
CA ASN A 77 -9.04 5.19 8.31
C ASN A 77 -10.14 6.27 8.16
N ASP A 78 -11.36 6.00 8.63
CA ASP A 78 -12.46 6.96 8.56
C ASP A 78 -12.58 7.75 9.88
N PRO A 79 -12.35 9.09 9.89
CA PRO A 79 -12.41 9.89 11.11
C PRO A 79 -13.77 9.85 11.83
N LEU A 80 -14.87 9.72 11.09
CA LEU A 80 -16.20 9.67 11.69
C LEU A 80 -16.42 8.35 12.44
N SER A 81 -16.08 7.23 11.81
CA SER A 81 -16.15 5.89 12.40
C SER A 81 -15.23 5.77 13.60
N ILE A 82 -14.00 6.28 13.52
CA ILE A 82 -13.05 6.31 14.63
C ILE A 82 -13.67 7.01 15.84
N ARG A 83 -14.23 8.22 15.67
CA ARG A 83 -14.85 9.00 16.75
C ARG A 83 -16.12 8.36 17.32
N LYS A 84 -16.90 7.69 16.48
CA LYS A 84 -18.18 7.08 16.87
C LYS A 84 -17.98 5.73 17.56
N TYR A 85 -16.94 5.00 17.19
CA TYR A 85 -16.66 3.66 17.68
C TYR A 85 -15.21 3.48 18.19
N PRO A 86 -14.77 4.25 19.22
CA PRO A 86 -13.44 4.13 19.82
C PRO A 86 -13.11 2.71 20.26
N ASN A 87 -14.04 2.05 20.95
CA ASN A 87 -13.85 0.73 21.55
C ASN A 87 -13.81 -0.41 20.52
N SER A 88 -14.06 -0.11 19.24
CA SER A 88 -13.93 -1.07 18.16
C SER A 88 -12.98 -0.60 17.06
N THR A 89 -12.14 0.39 17.38
CA THR A 89 -11.11 0.88 16.48
C THR A 89 -9.74 0.36 16.88
N ILE A 90 -9.09 -0.33 15.96
CA ILE A 90 -7.75 -0.90 16.11
C ILE A 90 -6.74 0.16 15.67
N HIS A 91 -6.05 0.74 16.64
CA HIS A 91 -4.89 1.60 16.44
C HIS A 91 -3.60 0.83 16.74
N HIS A 92 -2.46 1.31 16.23
CA HIS A 92 -1.14 0.78 16.54
C HIS A 92 -1.04 -0.76 16.42
N TRP A 93 -1.69 -1.32 15.40
CA TRP A 93 -1.91 -2.77 15.22
C TRP A 93 -0.64 -3.63 15.39
N SER A 94 0.52 -3.10 14.98
CA SER A 94 1.80 -3.80 15.07
C SER A 94 2.27 -4.02 16.50
N ASN A 95 1.70 -3.33 17.50
CA ASN A 95 1.94 -3.60 18.92
C ASN A 95 1.34 -4.92 19.38
N PHE A 96 0.42 -5.50 18.61
CA PHE A 96 -0.35 -6.70 18.96
C PHE A 96 -0.08 -7.88 18.04
N ILE A 97 0.58 -7.65 16.89
CA ILE A 97 0.86 -8.69 15.91
C ILE A 97 1.62 -9.84 16.57
N ALA A 98 1.15 -11.06 16.33
CA ALA A 98 1.71 -12.28 16.88
C ALA A 98 1.93 -12.38 18.40
N LYS A 99 1.40 -11.44 19.18
CA LYS A 99 1.57 -11.38 20.62
C LYS A 99 0.58 -12.26 21.37
N LEU A 100 0.94 -12.54 22.62
CA LEU A 100 0.19 -13.32 23.59
C LEU A 100 -0.50 -12.40 24.61
N SER A 101 -1.74 -12.74 24.96
CA SER A 101 -2.66 -12.00 25.81
C SER A 101 -2.35 -12.28 27.28
N ASN A 102 -1.28 -11.65 27.76
CA ASN A 102 -0.83 -11.74 29.15
C ASN A 102 -1.11 -10.43 29.92
N SER A 103 -0.77 -10.39 31.21
CA SER A 103 -0.95 -9.20 32.04
C SER A 103 -0.12 -8.00 31.57
N GLU A 104 1.10 -8.24 31.09
CA GLU A 104 1.99 -7.17 30.65
C GLU A 104 1.43 -6.39 29.46
N ILE A 105 0.96 -7.09 28.41
CA ILE A 105 0.40 -6.42 27.24
C ILE A 105 -0.94 -5.75 27.54
N LYS A 106 -1.77 -6.36 28.41
CA LYS A 106 -3.04 -5.76 28.85
C LYS A 106 -2.79 -4.47 29.62
N ASN A 107 -1.83 -4.48 30.54
CA ASN A 107 -1.44 -3.30 31.30
C ASN A 107 -0.87 -2.20 30.40
N LEU A 108 0.01 -2.56 29.46
CA LEU A 108 0.55 -1.60 28.49
C LEU A 108 -0.54 -1.01 27.59
N SER A 109 -1.54 -1.81 27.22
CA SER A 109 -2.70 -1.35 26.44
C SER A 109 -3.54 -0.33 27.21
N ILE A 110 -3.77 -0.58 28.50
CA ILE A 110 -4.50 0.34 29.38
C ILE A 110 -3.72 1.63 29.58
N GLN A 111 -2.42 1.54 29.89
CA GLN A 111 -1.52 2.70 30.03
C GLN A 111 -1.48 3.55 28.77
N ARG A 112 -1.53 2.91 27.60
CA ARG A 112 -1.56 3.60 26.31
C ARG A 112 -2.97 4.02 25.88
N HIS A 113 -3.99 3.87 26.70
CA HIS A 113 -5.39 4.18 26.37
C HIS A 113 -5.81 3.61 25.00
N PHE A 114 -5.41 2.37 24.71
CA PHE A 114 -5.95 1.65 23.57
C PHE A 114 -7.34 1.13 23.94
N TYR A 115 -8.37 1.84 23.48
CA TYR A 115 -9.78 1.62 23.85
C TYR A 115 -10.33 0.25 23.47
N ALA A 116 -9.89 -0.28 22.34
CA ALA A 116 -10.37 -1.56 21.87
C ALA A 116 -9.92 -2.66 22.85
N PRO A 117 -10.87 -3.42 23.44
CA PRO A 117 -10.53 -4.45 24.39
C PRO A 117 -9.73 -5.55 23.72
N ILE A 118 -8.77 -6.09 24.47
CA ILE A 118 -7.92 -7.19 24.03
C ILE A 118 -8.43 -8.49 24.60
N THR A 119 -8.68 -9.47 23.73
CA THR A 119 -9.04 -10.83 24.09
C THR A 119 -7.91 -11.81 23.75
N GLY A 120 -8.03 -13.06 24.18
CA GLY A 120 -7.07 -14.13 23.92
C GLY A 120 -7.75 -15.31 23.24
N HIS A 121 -7.14 -15.84 22.17
CA HIS A 121 -7.64 -17.02 21.44
C HIS A 121 -6.46 -17.85 20.89
N PHE A 122 -6.65 -19.10 20.45
CA PHE A 122 -5.56 -19.98 19.97
C PHE A 122 -4.23 -19.88 20.74
N ASN A 123 -4.18 -20.45 21.96
CA ASN A 123 -3.02 -20.34 22.85
C ASN A 123 -2.70 -18.88 23.19
N ASP A 124 -3.73 -18.15 23.64
CA ASP A 124 -3.64 -16.77 24.10
C ASP A 124 -3.14 -15.76 23.07
N ARG A 125 -3.18 -16.03 21.76
CA ARG A 125 -2.95 -14.99 20.75
C ARG A 125 -3.90 -13.81 20.97
N VAL A 126 -3.35 -12.60 20.87
CA VAL A 126 -4.09 -11.35 21.01
C VAL A 126 -5.05 -11.14 19.85
N LEU A 127 -6.30 -10.80 20.17
CA LEU A 127 -7.25 -10.20 19.25
C LEU A 127 -7.62 -8.81 19.76
N VAL A 128 -7.96 -7.93 18.81
CA VAL A 128 -8.44 -6.58 19.09
C VAL A 128 -9.74 -6.42 18.32
N SER A 129 -10.82 -6.06 19.02
CA SER A 129 -12.15 -5.92 18.41
C SER A 129 -12.61 -7.17 17.63
N GLY A 130 -12.35 -8.36 18.21
CA GLY A 130 -12.78 -9.63 17.65
C GLY A 130 -11.96 -10.16 16.47
N VAL A 131 -10.92 -9.46 16.00
CA VAL A 131 -10.08 -9.92 14.89
C VAL A 131 -8.60 -10.00 15.27
N PHE A 132 -7.85 -10.82 14.53
CA PHE A 132 -6.39 -10.82 14.61
C PHE A 132 -5.83 -9.51 14.06
N PRO A 133 -4.83 -8.88 14.73
CA PRO A 133 -4.20 -7.64 14.25
C PRO A 133 -3.63 -7.75 12.83
N GLU A 134 -3.24 -8.96 12.40
CA GLU A 134 -2.80 -9.26 11.04
C GLU A 134 -3.83 -8.93 9.95
N VAL A 135 -5.13 -8.90 10.26
CA VAL A 135 -6.18 -8.49 9.31
C VAL A 135 -5.99 -7.04 8.89
N VAL A 136 -5.57 -6.15 9.80
CA VAL A 136 -5.27 -4.74 9.48
C VAL A 136 -4.16 -4.64 8.43
N PHE A 137 -3.10 -5.44 8.59
CA PHE A 137 -2.00 -5.48 7.62
C PHE A 137 -2.42 -6.07 6.28
N HIS A 138 -3.22 -7.15 6.31
CA HIS A 138 -3.76 -7.75 5.09
C HIS A 138 -4.54 -6.72 4.28
N ARG A 139 -5.34 -5.86 4.92
CA ARG A 139 -6.10 -4.81 4.24
C ARG A 139 -5.27 -3.59 3.82
N SER A 140 -4.20 -3.29 4.54
CA SER A 140 -3.33 -2.13 4.25
C SER A 140 -2.35 -2.41 3.11
N LEU A 141 -1.92 -3.67 2.93
CA LEU A 141 -0.87 -4.02 1.97
C LEU A 141 -1.27 -3.88 0.49
N PRO A 142 -2.52 -4.22 0.05
CA PRO A 142 -2.98 -3.98 -1.32
C PRO A 142 -2.86 -2.52 -1.77
N LEU A 143 -3.06 -1.56 -0.84
CA LEU A 143 -2.91 -0.12 -1.12
C LEU A 143 -1.51 0.24 -1.66
N ILE A 144 -0.48 -0.49 -1.24
CA ILE A 144 0.90 -0.30 -1.74
C ILE A 144 1.02 -0.79 -3.19
N ASN A 145 0.37 -1.90 -3.51
CA ASN A 145 0.34 -2.42 -4.88
C ASN A 145 -0.44 -1.48 -5.81
N ASP A 146 -1.58 -0.97 -5.37
CA ASP A 146 -2.39 -0.02 -6.13
C ASP A 146 -1.62 1.29 -6.38
N SER A 147 -0.91 1.79 -5.36
CA SER A 147 -0.02 2.95 -5.50
C SER A 147 1.11 2.71 -6.52
N ALA A 148 1.72 1.52 -6.50
CA ALA A 148 2.75 1.16 -7.47
C ALA A 148 2.21 1.10 -8.91
N LEU A 149 1.00 0.55 -9.10
CA LEU A 149 0.33 0.50 -10.40
C LEU A 149 -0.15 1.88 -10.88
N ALA A 150 -0.58 2.76 -9.96
CA ALA A 150 -0.93 4.14 -10.28
C ALA A 150 0.29 4.96 -10.72
N LEU A 151 1.46 4.71 -10.12
CA LEU A 151 2.72 5.34 -10.53
C LEU A 151 3.22 4.82 -11.89
N ASP A 152 2.99 3.54 -12.19
CA ASP A 152 3.41 2.89 -13.42
C ASP A 152 2.53 1.68 -13.69
N SER A 153 1.62 1.81 -14.67
CA SER A 153 0.65 0.76 -15.00
C SER A 153 1.29 -0.55 -15.47
N ASN A 154 2.57 -0.54 -15.82
CA ASN A 154 3.34 -1.72 -16.21
C ASN A 154 4.26 -2.25 -15.09
N ALA A 155 4.23 -1.65 -13.89
CA ALA A 155 5.03 -2.12 -12.77
C ALA A 155 4.64 -3.54 -12.36
N VAL A 156 5.62 -4.43 -12.30
CA VAL A 156 5.47 -5.77 -11.75
C VAL A 156 6.36 -5.89 -10.53
N ILE A 157 5.76 -5.93 -9.34
CA ILE A 157 6.47 -6.10 -8.08
C ILE A 157 7.00 -7.54 -7.99
N LYS A 158 8.26 -7.76 -8.37
CA LYS A 158 8.89 -9.09 -8.30
C LYS A 158 9.35 -9.46 -6.90
N SER A 159 9.67 -8.45 -6.08
CA SER A 159 10.15 -8.63 -4.72
C SER A 159 9.67 -7.50 -3.83
N SER A 160 9.34 -7.85 -2.58
CA SER A 160 9.01 -6.90 -1.54
C SER A 160 9.91 -7.14 -0.33
N VAL A 161 10.45 -6.06 0.23
CA VAL A 161 11.27 -6.09 1.43
C VAL A 161 10.55 -5.37 2.55
N PHE A 162 10.30 -6.06 3.64
CA PHE A 162 9.62 -5.49 4.81
C PHE A 162 10.64 -5.26 5.92
N ALA A 163 10.92 -4.00 6.22
CA ALA A 163 11.68 -3.59 7.39
C ALA A 163 10.81 -3.66 8.63
N VAL A 164 11.29 -4.38 9.64
CA VAL A 164 10.63 -4.56 10.94
C VAL A 164 11.61 -4.25 12.07
N PRO A 165 11.14 -3.87 13.26
CA PRO A 165 12.01 -3.66 14.41
C PRO A 165 12.92 -4.85 14.67
N LYS A 166 14.21 -4.63 14.95
CA LYS A 166 15.17 -5.72 15.14
C LYS A 166 14.78 -6.61 16.33
N PHE A 167 14.20 -6.02 17.36
CA PHE A 167 13.75 -6.73 18.55
C PHE A 167 12.59 -7.70 18.29
N TRP A 168 11.88 -7.61 17.16
CA TRP A 168 10.80 -8.54 16.85
C TRP A 168 11.32 -9.98 16.76
N PRO A 169 10.78 -10.92 17.55
CA PRO A 169 11.11 -12.32 17.40
C PRO A 169 10.46 -12.94 16.15
N GLN A 170 10.64 -14.25 16.01
CA GLN A 170 10.30 -14.97 14.78
C GLN A 170 8.80 -14.92 14.45
N GLN A 171 7.92 -14.92 15.44
CA GLN A 171 6.47 -15.02 15.29
C GLN A 171 5.89 -13.82 14.54
N GLU A 172 6.29 -12.63 14.93
CA GLU A 172 5.87 -11.35 14.35
C GLU A 172 6.36 -11.24 12.91
N ARG A 173 7.62 -11.63 12.67
CA ARG A 173 8.22 -11.67 11.33
C ARG A 173 7.49 -12.66 10.41
N ASP A 174 7.16 -13.84 10.93
CA ASP A 174 6.44 -14.87 10.20
C ASP A 174 4.99 -14.48 9.93
N ALA A 175 4.35 -13.70 10.81
CA ALA A 175 3.01 -13.15 10.60
C ALA A 175 2.98 -12.20 9.40
N ILE A 176 3.84 -11.17 9.37
CA ILE A 176 3.99 -10.25 8.22
C ILE A 176 4.22 -11.02 6.93
N ARG A 177 5.18 -11.95 6.96
CA ARG A 177 5.55 -12.75 5.81
C ARG A 177 4.39 -13.62 5.31
N SER A 178 3.65 -14.26 6.22
CA SER A 178 2.56 -15.15 5.87
C SER A 178 1.44 -14.39 5.15
N ILE A 179 1.09 -13.20 5.65
CA ILE A 179 0.12 -12.31 5.00
C ILE A 179 0.61 -11.84 3.63
N ALA A 180 1.84 -11.34 3.55
CA ALA A 180 2.40 -10.87 2.28
C ALA A 180 2.44 -11.98 1.20
N ARG A 181 2.81 -13.20 1.58
CA ARG A 181 2.78 -14.35 0.65
C ARG A 181 1.38 -14.71 0.19
N ASN A 182 0.39 -14.63 1.07
CA ASN A 182 -1.00 -14.88 0.71
C ASN A 182 -1.47 -13.90 -0.37
N LEU A 183 -1.12 -12.62 -0.20
CA LEU A 183 -1.35 -11.52 -1.16
C LEU A 183 -0.39 -11.51 -2.36
N LYS A 184 0.25 -12.64 -2.67
CA LYS A 184 1.12 -12.85 -3.84
C LYS A 184 2.38 -11.98 -3.92
N PHE A 185 2.75 -11.31 -2.84
CA PHE A 185 4.06 -10.70 -2.73
C PHE A 185 5.15 -11.77 -2.55
N SER A 186 6.38 -11.42 -2.89
CA SER A 186 7.59 -12.22 -2.61
C SER A 186 8.37 -11.57 -1.45
N PRO A 187 7.96 -11.80 -0.19
CA PRO A 187 8.48 -11.07 0.96
C PRO A 187 9.88 -11.51 1.36
N PHE A 188 10.73 -10.53 1.62
CA PHE A 188 11.96 -10.65 2.37
C PHE A 188 11.87 -9.77 3.62
N ILE A 189 12.06 -10.33 4.80
CA ILE A 189 12.01 -9.55 6.05
C ILE A 189 13.43 -9.10 6.41
N VAL A 190 13.58 -7.83 6.76
CA VAL A 190 14.86 -7.22 7.15
C VAL A 190 14.71 -6.46 8.46
N ASP A 191 15.77 -6.40 9.26
CA ASP A 191 15.81 -5.50 10.41
C ASP A 191 15.82 -4.05 9.92
N SER A 192 15.02 -3.18 10.55
CA SER A 192 15.02 -1.74 10.29
C SER A 192 16.41 -1.13 10.50
N SER A 193 17.16 -1.59 11.50
CA SER A 193 18.56 -1.19 11.75
C SER A 193 19.45 -1.43 10.53
N ARG A 194 19.31 -2.60 9.89
CA ARG A 194 20.04 -2.96 8.67
C ARG A 194 19.62 -2.11 7.49
N ALA A 195 18.31 -1.90 7.32
CA ALA A 195 17.79 -1.08 6.23
C ALA A 195 18.37 0.35 6.32
N VAL A 196 18.23 0.99 7.48
CA VAL A 196 18.74 2.32 7.76
C VAL A 196 20.26 2.41 7.57
N ALA A 197 21.02 1.50 8.17
CA ALA A 197 22.48 1.52 8.05
C ALA A 197 22.93 1.34 6.60
N THR A 198 22.23 0.50 5.82
CA THR A 198 22.49 0.32 4.38
C THR A 198 22.21 1.60 3.60
N TYR A 199 21.10 2.28 3.88
CA TYR A 199 20.78 3.56 3.24
C TYR A 199 21.83 4.62 3.59
N PHE A 200 22.18 4.77 4.87
CA PHE A 200 23.22 5.68 5.31
C PHE A 200 24.56 5.42 4.62
N ALA A 201 24.94 4.14 4.53
CA ALA A 201 26.14 3.68 3.84
C ALA A 201 26.19 4.07 2.36
N LEU A 202 25.05 4.00 1.66
CA LEU A 202 24.98 4.31 0.23
C LEU A 202 25.00 5.82 -0.04
N GLU A 203 24.36 6.63 0.81
CA GLU A 203 24.35 8.09 0.65
C GLU A 203 25.68 8.74 1.05
N HIS A 204 26.38 8.16 2.04
CA HIS A 204 27.59 8.74 2.62
C HIS A 204 28.90 8.05 2.19
N GLN A 205 28.89 7.32 1.07
CA GLN A 205 30.01 6.48 0.62
C GLN A 205 31.39 7.18 0.60
N LYS A 206 31.41 8.48 0.32
CA LYS A 206 32.64 9.30 0.24
C LYS A 206 33.27 9.58 1.60
N HIS A 207 32.52 9.41 2.69
CA HIS A 207 32.99 9.67 4.06
C HIS A 207 33.62 8.44 4.72
N PHE A 208 33.48 7.25 4.13
CA PHE A 208 34.06 6.02 4.68
C PHE A 208 35.45 5.77 4.14
N SER A 209 36.36 5.39 5.03
CA SER A 209 37.75 5.07 4.72
C SER A 209 38.15 3.76 5.38
N SER A 210 39.45 3.44 5.36
CA SER A 210 39.99 2.32 6.14
C SER A 210 39.89 2.54 7.65
N LYS A 211 39.74 3.79 8.12
CA LYS A 211 39.48 4.12 9.53
C LYS A 211 38.00 3.84 9.86
N PRO A 212 37.70 3.08 10.93
CA PRO A 212 36.32 2.85 11.36
C PRO A 212 35.63 4.16 11.73
N LEU A 213 34.37 4.28 11.31
CA LEU A 213 33.45 5.33 11.75
C LEU A 213 32.25 4.66 12.44
N LYS A 214 32.02 4.96 13.70
CA LYS A 214 30.88 4.51 14.49
C LYS A 214 29.79 5.57 14.47
N VAL A 215 28.60 5.15 14.05
CA VAL A 215 27.41 6.00 14.00
C VAL A 215 26.33 5.34 14.84
N ALA A 216 25.78 6.08 15.80
CA ALA A 216 24.56 5.70 16.48
C ALA A 216 23.35 6.14 15.63
N PHE A 217 22.40 5.24 15.42
CA PHE A 217 21.09 5.52 14.87
C PHE A 217 20.09 5.50 16.01
N PHE A 218 19.50 6.65 16.31
CA PHE A 218 18.47 6.83 17.34
C PHE A 218 17.12 6.96 16.66
N ASP A 219 16.30 5.90 16.69
CA ASP A 219 14.99 5.84 16.05
C ASP A 219 13.89 5.88 17.11
N PHE A 220 13.19 7.02 17.21
CA PHE A 220 12.08 7.20 18.15
C PHE A 220 10.75 7.30 17.40
N GLY A 221 10.05 6.17 17.32
CA GLY A 221 8.80 6.02 16.59
C GLY A 221 7.56 6.30 17.42
N ALA A 222 6.41 5.81 16.93
CA ALA A 222 5.12 6.00 17.58
C ALA A 222 4.90 5.09 18.79
N SER A 223 5.51 3.90 18.86
CA SER A 223 5.28 2.95 19.96
C SER A 223 6.53 2.31 20.56
N ASN A 224 7.71 2.63 20.03
CA ASN A 224 8.98 2.13 20.53
C ASN A 224 10.11 3.12 20.21
N VAL A 225 11.22 2.97 20.91
CA VAL A 225 12.52 3.55 20.59
C VAL A 225 13.54 2.44 20.37
N GLN A 226 14.41 2.62 19.37
CA GLN A 226 15.50 1.71 19.04
C GLN A 226 16.80 2.50 18.89
N ILE A 227 17.89 1.97 19.44
CA ILE A 227 19.22 2.55 19.31
C ILE A 227 20.14 1.48 18.74
N THR A 228 20.75 1.76 17.60
CA THR A 228 21.76 0.87 17.00
C THR A 228 23.07 1.61 16.82
N ILE A 229 24.18 1.07 17.33
CA ILE A 229 25.52 1.56 17.02
C ILE A 229 26.10 0.71 15.91
N SER A 230 26.39 1.31 14.75
CA SER A 230 26.99 0.63 13.61
C SER A 230 28.36 1.21 13.28
N GLN A 231 29.30 0.34 12.95
CA GLN A 231 30.62 0.69 12.48
C GLN A 231 30.72 0.53 10.97
N PHE A 232 31.24 1.55 10.30
CA PHE A 232 31.44 1.60 8.87
C PHE A 232 32.95 1.61 8.55
N ILE A 233 33.39 0.65 7.74
CA ILE A 233 34.78 0.56 7.25
C ILE A 233 34.76 0.31 5.75
N ARG A 234 35.64 0.99 5.01
CA ARG A 234 35.85 0.76 3.58
C ARG A 234 37.24 0.17 3.32
N ARG A 235 37.30 -1.15 3.06
CA ARG A 235 38.52 -1.89 2.69
C ARG A 235 38.19 -3.08 1.78
N PRO A 236 38.69 -3.17 0.54
CA PRO A 236 38.24 -2.39 -0.63
C PRO A 236 36.70 -2.27 -0.82
N ARG A 237 35.90 -3.09 -0.12
CA ARG A 237 34.42 -3.00 -0.10
C ARG A 237 33.95 -2.25 1.14
N LEU A 238 32.70 -1.81 1.13
CA LEU A 238 32.06 -1.21 2.30
C LEU A 238 31.55 -2.32 3.20
N GLN A 239 31.98 -2.31 4.46
CA GLN A 239 31.54 -3.21 5.52
C GLN A 239 30.79 -2.40 6.57
N ILE A 240 29.66 -2.93 7.00
CA ILE A 240 28.85 -2.43 8.12
C ILE A 240 28.82 -3.51 9.18
N THR A 241 29.21 -3.17 10.41
CA THR A 241 29.13 -4.07 11.57
C THR A 241 28.24 -3.44 12.63
N GLU A 242 27.15 -4.11 13.00
CA GLU A 242 26.37 -3.71 14.18
C GLU A 242 27.18 -4.05 15.45
N LEU A 243 27.46 -3.04 16.28
CA LEU A 243 28.24 -3.19 17.50
C LEU A 243 27.35 -3.33 18.74
N ALA A 244 26.31 -2.52 18.83
CA ALA A 244 25.40 -2.51 19.96
C ALA A 244 23.96 -2.23 19.50
N TYR A 245 23.01 -2.74 20.28
CA TYR A 245 21.59 -2.52 20.04
C TYR A 245 20.83 -2.52 21.36
N ALA A 246 20.00 -1.50 21.57
CA ALA A 246 19.04 -1.43 22.67
C ALA A 246 17.67 -0.96 22.15
N PHE A 247 16.61 -1.30 22.89
CA PHE A 247 15.25 -0.91 22.53
C PHE A 247 14.37 -0.75 23.77
N ASP A 248 13.33 0.05 23.63
CA ASP A 248 12.21 0.09 24.55
C ASP A 248 10.89 0.10 23.77
N ASP A 249 10.06 -0.94 23.93
CA ASP A 249 8.74 -1.05 23.30
C ASP A 249 7.58 -0.58 24.21
N GLN A 250 7.93 -0.04 25.39
CA GLN A 250 7.02 0.58 26.36
C GLN A 250 7.09 2.12 26.30
N ILE A 251 7.95 2.70 25.44
CA ILE A 251 8.09 4.15 25.28
C ILE A 251 8.09 4.51 23.79
N GLY A 252 7.22 5.42 23.39
CA GLY A 252 6.95 5.83 22.02
C GLY A 252 6.22 7.17 21.96
N GLY A 253 5.98 7.66 20.76
CA GLY A 253 5.16 8.85 20.53
C GLY A 253 3.74 8.77 21.09
N ARG A 254 3.18 7.55 21.26
CA ARG A 254 1.89 7.32 21.91
C ARG A 254 1.94 7.60 23.41
N ASP A 255 3.03 7.26 24.07
CA ASP A 255 3.20 7.52 25.50
C ASP A 255 3.33 9.03 25.76
N ILE A 256 3.90 9.77 24.80
CA ILE A 256 3.90 11.24 24.76
C ILE A 256 2.48 11.79 24.54
N ASP A 257 1.69 11.16 23.67
CA ASP A 257 0.29 11.56 23.46
C ASP A 257 -0.54 11.38 24.74
N VAL A 258 -0.32 10.29 25.49
CA VAL A 258 -0.98 10.06 26.78
C VAL A 258 -0.56 11.10 27.83
N LEU A 259 0.73 11.43 27.89
CA LEU A 259 1.23 12.48 28.78
C LEU A 259 0.58 13.84 28.50
N ILE A 260 0.43 14.22 27.23
CA ILE A 260 -0.28 15.47 26.86
C ILE A 260 -1.78 15.36 27.16
N PHE A 261 -2.35 14.16 27.00
CA PHE A 261 -3.74 13.90 27.38
C PHE A 261 -3.97 14.14 28.87
N GLU A 262 -3.05 13.72 29.76
CA GLU A 262 -3.15 14.02 31.19
C GLU A 262 -3.14 15.53 31.46
N LEU A 263 -2.26 16.29 30.79
CA LEU A 263 -2.25 17.77 30.89
C LEU A 263 -3.57 18.40 30.41
N LEU A 264 -4.17 17.86 29.35
CA LEU A 264 -5.49 18.29 28.89
C LEU A 264 -6.59 17.88 29.87
N LEU A 265 -6.52 16.67 30.43
CA LEU A 265 -7.51 16.12 31.33
C LEU A 265 -7.62 16.95 32.61
N GLU A 266 -6.50 17.39 33.17
CA GLU A 266 -6.47 18.31 34.31
C GLU A 266 -7.25 19.60 34.00
N LYS A 267 -7.03 20.19 32.82
CA LYS A 267 -7.72 21.41 32.39
C LYS A 267 -9.20 21.15 32.06
N PHE A 268 -9.51 20.01 31.45
CA PHE A 268 -10.86 19.58 31.08
C PHE A 268 -11.73 19.36 32.31
N THR A 269 -11.21 18.65 33.30
CA THR A 269 -11.90 18.41 34.58
C THR A 269 -12.01 19.68 35.43
N ALA A 270 -11.02 20.58 35.38
CA ALA A 270 -11.11 21.90 36.02
C ALA A 270 -12.27 22.76 35.46
N ASN A 271 -12.61 22.58 34.18
CA ASN A 271 -13.80 23.18 33.55
C ASN A 271 -15.10 22.43 33.88
N GLN A 272 -15.11 21.55 34.88
CA GLN A 272 -16.25 20.75 35.35
C GLN A 272 -16.84 19.81 34.29
N GLN A 273 -16.01 19.36 33.35
CA GLN A 273 -16.42 18.46 32.27
C GLN A 273 -16.16 17.00 32.63
N SER A 274 -17.10 16.12 32.27
CA SER A 274 -17.01 14.69 32.59
C SER A 274 -16.25 13.93 31.50
N LEU A 275 -15.30 13.09 31.91
CA LEU A 275 -14.54 12.23 31.02
C LEU A 275 -15.39 11.03 30.55
N THR A 276 -16.15 11.24 29.48
CA THR A 276 -16.81 10.14 28.76
C THR A 276 -15.81 9.46 27.81
N PRO A 277 -16.04 8.22 27.36
CA PRO A 277 -15.17 7.57 26.37
C PRO A 277 -14.97 8.39 25.08
N LYS A 278 -16.02 9.12 24.64
CA LYS A 278 -15.94 10.04 23.50
C LYS A 278 -15.02 11.24 23.80
N ALA A 279 -15.15 11.83 24.99
CA ALA A 279 -14.29 12.94 25.41
C ALA A 279 -12.83 12.52 25.49
N GLU A 280 -12.56 11.38 26.11
CA GLU A 280 -11.23 10.81 26.26
C GLU A 280 -10.55 10.60 24.90
N GLN A 281 -11.25 10.00 23.94
CA GLN A 281 -10.73 9.82 22.58
C GLN A 281 -10.46 11.14 21.87
N MET A 282 -11.37 12.11 21.97
CA MET A 282 -11.19 13.43 21.35
C MET A 282 -9.99 14.16 21.96
N LEU A 283 -9.79 14.08 23.28
CA LEU A 283 -8.62 14.65 23.96
C LEU A 283 -7.32 13.98 23.51
N LEU A 284 -7.29 12.65 23.30
CA LEU A 284 -6.10 11.97 22.77
C LEU A 284 -5.80 12.33 21.31
N LEU A 285 -6.82 12.42 20.46
CA LEU A 285 -6.65 12.89 19.07
C LEU A 285 -6.11 14.32 19.05
N GLU A 286 -6.59 15.17 19.95
CA GLU A 286 -6.09 16.53 20.11
C GLU A 286 -4.67 16.55 20.68
N SER A 287 -4.34 15.67 21.62
CA SER A 287 -3.01 15.51 22.20
C SER A 287 -1.94 15.22 21.14
N ASN A 288 -2.26 14.35 20.17
CA ASN A 288 -1.37 14.08 19.05
C ASN A 288 -1.12 15.34 18.19
N LYS A 289 -2.16 16.15 17.92
CA LYS A 289 -1.99 17.44 17.21
C LYS A 289 -1.15 18.43 18.02
N ILE A 290 -1.39 18.51 19.33
CA ILE A 290 -0.64 19.39 20.24
C ILE A 290 0.84 18.99 20.25
N LYS A 291 1.16 17.70 20.36
CA LYS A 291 2.53 17.17 20.29
C LYS A 291 3.26 17.67 19.03
N HIS A 292 2.61 17.56 17.88
CA HIS A 292 3.18 18.03 16.61
C HIS A 292 3.43 19.54 16.61
N ARG A 293 2.46 20.34 17.10
CA ARG A 293 2.61 21.81 17.16
C ARG A 293 3.65 22.26 18.18
N LEU A 294 3.75 21.61 19.34
CA LEU A 294 4.74 21.94 20.37
C LEU A 294 6.19 21.71 19.94
N THR A 295 6.41 20.95 18.86
CA THR A 295 7.73 20.80 18.24
C THR A 295 8.24 22.13 17.66
N THR A 296 7.35 23.04 17.23
CA THR A 296 7.71 24.35 16.65
C THR A 296 7.27 25.51 17.53
N ASP A 297 6.08 25.42 18.12
CA ASP A 297 5.44 26.50 18.85
C ASP A 297 5.81 26.46 20.34
N ASN A 298 6.05 27.62 20.95
CA ASN A 298 6.31 27.72 22.39
C ASN A 298 5.03 27.58 23.23
N VAL A 299 3.87 27.80 22.63
CA VAL A 299 2.55 27.69 23.27
C VAL A 299 1.56 27.22 22.22
N VAL A 300 0.79 26.19 22.55
CA VAL A 300 -0.27 25.67 21.70
C VAL A 300 -1.60 25.89 22.38
N ALA A 301 -2.47 26.67 21.75
CA ALA A 301 -3.86 26.84 22.16
C ALA A 301 -4.80 26.23 21.12
N GLY A 302 -5.98 25.81 21.57
CA GLY A 302 -7.01 25.23 20.73
C GLY A 302 -8.37 25.14 21.43
N TYR A 303 -9.34 24.68 20.66
CA TYR A 303 -10.74 24.60 21.06
C TYR A 303 -11.35 23.28 20.57
N ILE A 304 -12.02 22.55 21.46
CA ILE A 304 -12.77 21.34 21.15
C ILE A 304 -14.26 21.68 21.21
N GLU A 305 -14.84 21.95 20.04
CA GLU A 305 -16.22 22.44 19.87
C GLU A 305 -17.28 21.55 20.53
N GLU A 306 -17.17 20.23 20.37
CA GLU A 306 -18.12 19.27 20.93
C GLU A 306 -18.30 19.40 22.44
N PHE A 307 -17.29 19.91 23.14
CA PHE A 307 -17.31 20.09 24.58
C PHE A 307 -17.24 21.56 25.00
N ASP A 308 -17.26 22.53 24.08
CA ASP A 308 -16.98 23.94 24.39
C ASP A 308 -15.71 24.11 25.26
N PHE A 309 -14.66 23.36 24.91
CA PHE A 309 -13.45 23.26 25.72
C PHE A 309 -12.29 24.03 25.09
N ASN A 310 -11.88 25.13 25.72
CA ASN A 310 -10.68 25.88 25.36
C ASN A 310 -9.48 25.43 26.19
N TYR A 311 -8.33 25.28 25.55
CA TYR A 311 -7.10 24.89 26.23
C TYR A 311 -5.89 25.70 25.73
N GLN A 312 -4.87 25.77 26.59
CA GLN A 312 -3.56 26.28 26.26
C GLN A 312 -2.50 25.44 26.97
N ILE A 313 -1.52 24.96 26.22
CA ILE A 313 -0.38 24.18 26.71
C ILE A 313 0.92 24.88 26.29
N PRO A 314 1.64 25.51 27.24
CA PRO A 314 3.00 25.99 27.01
C PRO A 314 4.00 24.83 26.83
N ARG A 315 5.02 25.02 26.00
CA ARG A 315 6.11 24.05 25.80
C ARG A 315 6.83 23.74 27.11
N ALA A 316 7.04 24.73 27.99
CA ALA A 316 7.68 24.50 29.29
C ALA A 316 6.88 23.53 30.19
N GLU A 317 5.54 23.57 30.14
CA GLU A 317 4.68 22.63 30.86
C GLU A 317 4.85 21.21 30.30
N PHE A 318 4.85 21.09 28.97
CA PHE A 318 5.10 19.83 28.27
C PHE A 318 6.50 19.25 28.52
N GLU A 319 7.55 20.07 28.43
CA GLU A 319 8.93 19.64 28.64
C GLU A 319 9.18 19.16 30.07
N LYS A 320 8.54 19.80 31.06
CA LYS A 320 8.56 19.33 32.44
C LYS A 320 7.88 17.96 32.58
N ALA A 321 6.71 17.78 31.97
CA ALA A 321 6.01 16.51 32.00
C ALA A 321 6.80 15.38 31.30
N MET A 322 7.64 15.72 30.31
CA MET A 322 8.50 14.78 29.58
C MET A 322 9.69 14.24 30.38
N GLU A 323 10.05 14.83 31.54
CA GLU A 323 11.22 14.43 32.34
C GLU A 323 11.36 12.91 32.58
N PRO A 324 10.29 12.15 32.94
CA PRO A 324 10.39 10.70 33.14
C PRO A 324 10.73 9.94 31.85
N ILE A 325 10.16 10.36 30.71
CA ILE A 325 10.45 9.77 29.40
C ILE A 325 11.90 10.07 29.02
N LEU A 326 12.37 11.30 29.21
CA LEU A 326 13.75 11.70 28.92
C LEU A 326 14.77 10.94 29.77
N ALA A 327 14.45 10.68 31.04
CA ALA A 327 15.29 9.86 31.93
C ALA A 327 15.43 8.42 31.41
N ASN A 328 14.32 7.80 30.99
CA ASN A 328 14.35 6.45 30.41
C ASN A 328 15.11 6.41 29.08
N LEU A 329 14.95 7.41 28.21
CA LEU A 329 15.73 7.53 26.98
C LEU A 329 17.23 7.66 27.26
N THR A 330 17.59 8.47 28.27
CA THR A 330 18.99 8.64 28.69
C THR A 330 19.57 7.31 29.20
N GLN A 331 18.82 6.58 30.03
CA GLN A 331 19.26 5.27 30.51
C GLN A 331 19.47 4.28 29.36
N LEU A 332 18.53 4.22 28.41
CA LEU A 332 18.65 3.35 27.24
C LEU A 332 19.87 3.68 26.38
N ILE A 333 20.22 4.97 26.27
CA ILE A 333 21.44 5.43 25.61
C ILE A 333 22.69 4.97 26.38
N GLN A 334 22.70 5.08 27.71
CA GLN A 334 23.82 4.62 28.53
C GLN A 334 24.08 3.12 28.41
N ASP A 335 23.02 2.32 28.25
CA ASP A 335 23.12 0.86 28.05
C ASP A 335 23.93 0.50 26.79
N VAL A 336 23.98 1.38 25.76
CA VAL A 336 24.76 1.13 24.53
C VAL A 336 26.09 1.88 24.47
N ILE A 337 26.19 3.06 25.10
CA ILE A 337 27.43 3.87 25.11
C ILE A 337 28.48 3.25 26.02
N SER A 338 28.09 2.64 27.14
CA SER A 338 29.01 2.05 28.10
C SER A 338 30.01 1.07 27.45
N GLU A 339 29.62 0.47 26.32
CA GLU A 339 30.45 -0.44 25.54
C GLU A 339 31.14 0.22 24.34
N GLN A 340 30.68 1.40 23.87
CA GLN A 340 31.08 2.00 22.59
C GLN A 340 31.06 3.54 22.61
N GLN A 341 32.22 4.18 22.44
CA GLN A 341 32.25 5.60 22.07
C GLN A 341 31.83 5.79 20.60
N VAL A 342 30.94 6.74 20.32
CA VAL A 342 30.42 7.03 18.97
C VAL A 342 30.88 8.40 18.49
N GLU A 343 31.13 8.55 17.17
CA GLU A 343 31.52 9.86 16.63
C GLU A 343 30.34 10.67 16.11
N ARG A 344 29.22 10.01 15.77
CA ARG A 344 28.05 10.63 15.13
C ARG A 344 26.76 9.99 15.61
N VAL A 345 25.71 10.79 15.74
CA VAL A 345 24.36 10.34 16.09
C VAL A 345 23.39 10.79 15.01
N GLN A 346 22.77 9.85 14.30
CA GLN A 346 21.74 10.09 13.29
C GLN A 346 20.35 9.90 13.89
N MET A 347 19.53 10.94 13.83
CA MET A 347 18.16 10.97 14.36
C MET A 347 17.17 10.42 13.34
N LEU A 348 16.27 9.54 13.78
CA LEU A 348 15.24 8.86 12.98
C LEU A 348 13.94 8.74 13.78
N GLY A 349 12.83 8.44 13.09
CA GLY A 349 11.52 8.32 13.70
C GLY A 349 10.87 9.68 13.99
N GLY A 350 9.54 9.72 13.95
CA GLY A 350 8.78 10.97 14.03
C GLY A 350 8.93 11.73 15.35
N SER A 351 9.06 11.00 16.46
CA SER A 351 9.16 11.57 17.82
C SER A 351 10.55 12.15 18.11
N SER A 352 11.57 11.82 17.32
CA SER A 352 12.92 12.40 17.42
C SER A 352 12.99 13.89 17.04
N ARG A 353 11.92 14.45 16.47
CA ARG A 353 11.84 15.87 16.12
C ARG A 353 11.64 16.78 17.33
N ILE A 354 11.18 16.24 18.45
CA ILE A 354 10.86 17.00 19.66
C ILE A 354 12.16 17.63 20.24
N PRO A 355 12.24 18.95 20.47
CA PRO A 355 13.48 19.61 20.87
C PRO A 355 14.09 19.09 22.18
N CYS A 356 13.30 18.85 23.22
CA CYS A 356 13.81 18.32 24.49
C CYS A 356 14.37 16.89 24.35
N VAL A 357 13.81 16.08 23.45
CA VAL A 357 14.38 14.76 23.10
C VAL A 357 15.73 14.93 22.42
N GLN A 358 15.85 15.85 21.46
CA GLN A 358 17.12 16.12 20.78
C GLN A 358 18.21 16.56 21.77
N ASN A 359 17.88 17.46 22.70
CA ASN A 359 18.83 17.91 23.72
C ASN A 359 19.26 16.74 24.62
N ALA A 360 18.31 15.96 25.14
CA ALA A 360 18.63 14.80 25.98
C ALA A 360 19.51 13.77 25.24
N VAL A 361 19.22 13.48 23.97
CA VAL A 361 20.02 12.56 23.16
C VAL A 361 21.43 13.11 22.92
N LYS A 362 21.54 14.40 22.58
CA LYS A 362 22.83 15.07 22.36
C LYS A 362 23.71 15.01 23.61
N ASP A 363 23.14 15.34 24.76
CA ASP A 363 23.84 15.37 26.03
C ASP A 363 24.22 13.95 26.49
N ALA A 364 23.31 12.98 26.33
CA ALA A 364 23.57 11.59 26.71
C ALA A 364 24.67 10.92 25.86
N PHE A 365 24.76 11.25 24.57
CA PHE A 365 25.84 10.78 23.68
C PHE A 365 27.14 11.59 23.78
N ASP A 366 27.14 12.72 24.49
CA ASP A 366 28.26 13.65 24.57
C ASP A 366 28.79 14.05 23.19
N VAL A 367 27.88 14.46 22.29
CA VAL A 367 28.23 14.89 20.93
C VAL A 367 27.97 16.37 20.71
N GLU A 368 28.85 17.04 19.95
CA GLU A 368 28.70 18.46 19.65
C GLU A 368 27.42 18.75 18.85
N LYS A 369 27.05 17.86 17.91
CA LYS A 369 25.92 18.02 17.00
C LYS A 369 25.27 16.69 16.66
N LEU A 370 23.95 16.71 16.57
CA LEU A 370 23.14 15.63 16.00
C LEU A 370 23.10 15.72 14.48
N MET A 371 22.92 14.57 13.83
CA MET A 371 22.84 14.45 12.37
C MET A 371 21.40 14.23 11.92
N PHE A 372 21.02 14.98 10.88
CA PHE A 372 19.71 14.92 10.21
C PHE A 372 19.87 14.72 8.69
N SER A 373 20.89 13.95 8.30
CA SER A 373 21.28 13.80 6.88
C SER A 373 20.28 12.97 6.05
N MET A 374 19.49 12.15 6.72
CA MET A 374 18.47 11.29 6.11
C MET A 374 17.08 11.74 6.58
N ASN A 375 16.06 11.53 5.75
CA ASN A 375 14.67 11.75 6.16
C ASN A 375 14.29 10.75 7.26
N ALA A 376 14.02 11.26 8.46
CA ALA A 376 13.77 10.46 9.67
C ALA A 376 12.66 9.42 9.52
N GLU A 377 11.67 9.65 8.65
CA GLU A 377 10.51 8.77 8.49
C GLU A 377 10.61 7.84 7.27
N GLU A 378 11.35 8.22 6.25
CA GLU A 378 11.42 7.48 4.98
C GLU A 378 12.61 6.52 4.92
N SER A 379 13.60 6.71 5.80
CA SER A 379 14.88 6.03 5.77
C SER A 379 14.78 4.51 5.83
N SER A 380 13.87 3.99 6.66
CA SER A 380 13.66 2.54 6.80
C SER A 380 13.09 1.94 5.51
N ALA A 381 12.07 2.57 4.91
CA ALA A 381 11.45 2.11 3.67
C ALA A 381 12.43 2.17 2.48
N ILE A 382 13.20 3.26 2.36
CA ILE A 382 14.24 3.42 1.32
C ILE A 382 15.35 2.39 1.51
N GLY A 383 15.82 2.23 2.75
CA GLY A 383 16.83 1.25 3.12
C GLY A 383 16.41 -0.19 2.84
N ALA A 384 15.14 -0.53 3.09
CA ALA A 384 14.57 -1.83 2.77
C ALA A 384 14.68 -2.14 1.28
N ALA A 385 14.34 -1.17 0.43
CA ALA A 385 14.46 -1.33 -1.01
C ALA A 385 15.93 -1.46 -1.46
N TYR A 386 16.86 -0.69 -0.88
CA TYR A 386 18.30 -0.87 -1.17
C TYR A 386 18.83 -2.24 -0.75
N VAL A 387 18.43 -2.75 0.42
CA VAL A 387 18.80 -4.11 0.85
C VAL A 387 18.27 -5.16 -0.13
N GLY A 388 17.02 -5.00 -0.60
CA GLY A 388 16.43 -5.89 -1.60
C GLY A 388 17.14 -5.83 -2.94
N ALA A 389 17.41 -4.62 -3.43
CA ALA A 389 18.10 -4.39 -4.68
C ALA A 389 19.52 -4.97 -4.67
N GLY A 390 20.24 -4.88 -3.55
CA GLY A 390 21.56 -5.50 -3.38
C GLY A 390 21.57 -7.03 -3.44
N LYS A 391 20.40 -7.68 -3.34
CA LYS A 391 20.21 -9.13 -3.48
C LYS A 391 19.71 -9.56 -4.87
N SER A 392 19.32 -8.60 -5.72
CA SER A 392 18.74 -8.86 -7.03
C SER A 392 19.79 -8.63 -8.13
N SER A 393 19.75 -9.45 -9.18
CA SER A 393 20.54 -9.24 -10.39
C SER A 393 20.01 -8.10 -11.27
N ASP A 394 18.77 -7.66 -11.03
CA ASP A 394 18.08 -6.66 -11.85
C ASP A 394 18.54 -5.22 -11.54
N PHE A 395 19.30 -5.04 -10.44
CA PHE A 395 19.77 -3.73 -9.97
C PHE A 395 21.29 -3.75 -9.74
N ILE A 396 21.96 -2.64 -10.07
CA ILE A 396 23.40 -2.47 -9.88
C ILE A 396 23.63 -1.56 -8.67
N LEU A 397 24.09 -2.13 -7.56
CA LEU A 397 24.44 -1.39 -6.35
C LEU A 397 25.86 -1.76 -5.86
N PRO A 398 26.55 -0.87 -5.15
CA PRO A 398 27.77 -1.21 -4.43
C PRO A 398 27.55 -2.41 -3.51
N LYS A 399 28.44 -3.40 -3.57
CA LYS A 399 28.37 -4.55 -2.66
C LYS A 399 28.72 -4.11 -1.25
N ILE A 400 27.78 -4.30 -0.33
CA ILE A 400 27.95 -4.05 1.10
C ILE A 400 28.04 -5.39 1.83
N GLU A 401 29.09 -5.54 2.62
CA GLU A 401 29.21 -6.62 3.59
C GLU A 401 28.53 -6.19 4.89
N TYR A 402 27.59 -6.98 5.39
CA TYR A 402 26.82 -6.65 6.59
C TYR A 402 27.03 -7.73 7.66
N ILE A 403 27.55 -7.33 8.81
CA ILE A 403 27.76 -8.18 9.97
C ILE A 403 26.71 -7.79 11.04
N PRO A 404 25.66 -8.61 11.23
CA PRO A 404 24.60 -8.32 12.20
C PRO A 404 25.03 -8.65 13.62
N LEU A 405 24.41 -7.98 14.59
CA LEU A 405 24.42 -8.35 16.01
C LEU A 405 23.23 -9.28 16.30
N GLU A 406 23.46 -10.44 16.91
CA GLU A 406 22.40 -11.34 17.36
C GLU A 406 21.94 -10.91 18.77
N LEU A 407 20.65 -10.60 18.92
CA LEU A 407 20.12 -9.99 20.15
C LEU A 407 19.93 -11.02 21.28
N PHE A 408 19.43 -12.20 20.92
CA PHE A 408 19.09 -13.28 21.85
C PHE A 408 19.86 -14.54 21.52
N ASN A 409 20.40 -15.18 22.56
CA ASN A 409 20.97 -16.52 22.42
C ASN A 409 19.85 -17.54 22.27
N LEU A 410 20.08 -18.61 21.50
CA LEU A 410 19.09 -19.66 21.32
C LEU A 410 19.27 -20.79 22.34
N SER A 411 18.18 -21.50 22.58
CA SER A 411 18.15 -22.76 23.33
C SER A 411 17.16 -23.74 22.71
N VAL A 412 17.33 -25.02 23.01
CA VAL A 412 16.38 -26.08 22.61
C VAL A 412 15.79 -26.70 23.86
N THR A 413 14.46 -26.75 23.96
CA THR A 413 13.75 -27.41 25.07
C THR A 413 13.18 -28.76 24.62
N VAL A 414 13.44 -29.82 25.39
CA VAL A 414 12.94 -31.18 25.18
C VAL A 414 12.46 -31.73 26.52
N ASN A 415 11.23 -32.27 26.59
CA ASN A 415 10.62 -32.76 27.84
C ASN A 415 10.79 -31.78 29.02
N ASN A 416 10.49 -30.50 28.80
CA ASN A 416 10.64 -29.40 29.78
C ASN A 416 12.08 -29.16 30.28
N THR A 417 13.09 -29.83 29.71
CA THR A 417 14.50 -29.60 30.00
C THR A 417 15.11 -28.72 28.92
N LYS A 418 15.80 -27.64 29.32
CA LYS A 418 16.42 -26.67 28.41
C LYS A 418 17.88 -27.04 28.16
N TYR A 419 18.27 -27.11 26.89
CA TYR A 419 19.61 -27.42 26.43
C TYR A 419 20.22 -26.22 25.69
N PRO A 420 21.56 -26.06 25.70
CA PRO A 420 22.24 -25.15 24.80
C PRO A 420 21.84 -25.44 23.34
N PHE A 421 21.73 -24.40 22.53
CA PHE A 421 21.39 -24.58 21.13
C PHE A 421 22.44 -25.44 20.42
N ASN A 422 21.97 -26.53 19.81
CA ASN A 422 22.73 -27.38 18.91
C ASN A 422 21.92 -27.55 17.63
N GLU A 423 22.57 -27.48 16.47
CA GLU A 423 21.92 -27.57 15.16
C GLU A 423 21.35 -28.97 14.85
N THR A 424 21.45 -29.94 15.75
CA THR A 424 20.93 -31.30 15.58
C THR A 424 20.02 -31.67 16.74
N ILE A 425 18.85 -32.27 16.43
CA ILE A 425 17.96 -32.86 17.43
C ILE A 425 18.68 -34.00 18.15
N LEU A 426 18.62 -33.98 19.48
CA LEU A 426 19.29 -34.97 20.32
C LEU A 426 18.41 -36.19 20.63
N MET A 427 17.07 -36.09 20.56
CA MET A 427 16.16 -37.15 21.03
C MET A 427 14.94 -37.36 20.10
N PRO A 428 15.05 -38.15 19.02
CA PRO A 428 13.93 -38.44 18.13
C PRO A 428 12.67 -38.97 18.85
N GLY A 429 11.48 -38.62 18.35
CA GLY A 429 10.17 -39.06 18.86
C GLY A 429 9.61 -38.24 20.02
N LYS A 430 10.22 -37.09 20.33
CA LYS A 430 9.76 -36.15 21.36
C LYS A 430 9.52 -34.74 20.77
N PRO A 431 8.61 -33.93 21.35
CA PRO A 431 8.48 -32.53 20.96
C PRO A 431 9.72 -31.72 21.34
N HIS A 432 10.27 -30.97 20.37
CA HIS A 432 11.39 -30.06 20.53
C HIS A 432 10.92 -28.63 20.27
N TRP A 433 11.42 -27.69 21.06
CA TRP A 433 11.11 -26.27 20.92
C TRP A 433 12.39 -25.47 20.83
N ILE A 434 12.51 -24.61 19.81
CA ILE A 434 13.56 -23.60 19.72
C ILE A 434 13.04 -22.37 20.45
N SER A 435 13.84 -21.78 21.32
CA SER A 435 13.46 -20.56 22.06
C SER A 435 14.63 -19.60 22.24
N ASN A 436 14.28 -18.32 22.40
CA ASN A 436 15.20 -17.28 22.83
C ASN A 436 15.48 -17.43 24.33
N ASN A 437 16.75 -17.31 24.70
CA ASN A 437 17.18 -17.19 26.07
C ASN A 437 17.15 -15.72 26.49
N VAL A 438 16.28 -15.40 27.43
CA VAL A 438 15.95 -14.02 27.85
C VAL A 438 16.56 -13.62 29.19
N THR A 439 17.34 -14.50 29.84
CA THR A 439 17.90 -14.23 31.16
C THR A 439 18.75 -12.95 31.16
N GLY A 440 18.40 -11.98 32.00
CA GLY A 440 19.12 -10.72 32.16
C GLY A 440 19.00 -9.75 30.98
N LYS A 441 18.08 -10.00 30.03
CA LYS A 441 17.83 -9.11 28.89
C LYS A 441 16.36 -8.73 28.79
N LYS A 442 16.08 -7.49 28.39
CA LYS A 442 14.71 -7.06 28.03
C LYS A 442 14.20 -7.89 26.85
N TYR A 443 12.96 -8.33 26.94
CA TYR A 443 12.25 -9.04 25.86
C TYR A 443 10.99 -8.26 25.50
N PRO A 444 10.55 -8.25 24.22
CA PRO A 444 9.41 -7.43 23.81
C PRO A 444 8.13 -7.89 24.51
N VAL A 445 7.35 -6.92 25.00
CA VAL A 445 6.16 -7.15 25.81
C VAL A 445 5.15 -7.99 25.05
N GLY A 446 4.70 -9.10 25.64
CA GLY A 446 3.70 -9.99 25.03
C GLY A 446 4.22 -10.88 23.90
N SER A 447 5.49 -10.79 23.52
CA SER A 447 6.06 -11.66 22.47
C SER A 447 6.34 -13.07 22.98
N SER A 448 6.21 -14.07 22.11
CA SER A 448 6.58 -15.45 22.45
C SER A 448 8.09 -15.63 22.49
N ILE A 449 8.61 -16.34 23.50
CA ILE A 449 10.03 -16.73 23.57
C ILE A 449 10.35 -17.93 22.68
N TYR A 450 9.35 -18.76 22.37
CA TYR A 450 9.50 -19.88 21.46
C TYR A 450 9.59 -19.35 20.04
N LEU A 451 10.27 -20.02 19.12
CA LEU A 451 10.46 -19.60 17.72
C LEU A 451 9.85 -20.61 16.74
N ALA A 452 10.09 -21.89 17.01
CA ALA A 452 9.55 -23.00 16.26
C ALA A 452 9.52 -24.25 17.13
N TRP A 453 8.65 -25.20 16.80
CA TRP A 453 8.60 -26.50 17.45
C TRP A 453 8.45 -27.60 16.40
N SER A 454 8.83 -28.83 16.75
CA SER A 454 8.60 -30.01 15.91
C SER A 454 8.58 -31.29 16.73
N ASN A 455 7.85 -32.31 16.27
CA ASN A 455 7.83 -33.65 16.84
C ASN A 455 8.28 -34.67 15.78
N THR A 456 9.58 -34.69 15.47
CA THR A 456 10.15 -35.61 14.47
C THR A 456 10.50 -36.95 15.10
N ASN A 457 10.17 -38.05 14.42
CA ASN A 457 10.59 -39.40 14.81
C ASN A 457 12.04 -39.73 14.40
N GLU A 458 12.70 -38.80 13.71
CA GLU A 458 14.08 -38.92 13.25
C GLU A 458 14.94 -37.76 13.74
N THR A 459 16.25 -37.96 13.73
CA THR A 459 17.23 -36.90 13.95
C THR A 459 17.16 -35.90 12.79
N THR A 460 16.79 -34.65 13.07
CA THR A 460 16.79 -33.57 12.06
C THR A 460 17.71 -32.43 12.47
N LYS A 461 18.20 -31.70 11.47
CA LYS A 461 18.90 -30.45 11.67
C LYS A 461 17.94 -29.28 11.87
N ILE A 462 18.38 -28.30 12.64
CA ILE A 462 17.77 -26.98 12.78
C ILE A 462 18.53 -26.03 11.84
N ILE A 463 17.80 -25.29 11.01
CA ILE A 463 18.40 -24.40 10.00
C ILE A 463 17.73 -23.02 10.03
N LYS A 464 18.53 -21.97 9.80
CA LYS A 464 18.02 -20.64 9.45
C LYS A 464 17.82 -20.62 7.93
N THR A 465 16.58 -20.52 7.50
CA THR A 465 16.22 -20.56 6.08
C THR A 465 16.51 -19.22 5.38
N LYS A 466 16.43 -19.16 4.03
CA LYS A 466 16.76 -17.95 3.23
C LYS A 466 15.96 -16.70 3.62
N ASP A 467 14.80 -16.91 4.22
CA ASP A 467 13.89 -15.89 4.71
C ASP A 467 14.21 -15.42 6.15
N GLY A 468 15.29 -15.92 6.75
CA GLY A 468 15.77 -15.49 8.07
C GLY A 468 15.16 -16.23 9.24
N LEU A 469 14.20 -17.14 9.04
CA LEU A 469 13.51 -17.84 10.13
C LEU A 469 14.10 -19.25 10.39
N TRP A 470 14.15 -19.62 11.66
CA TRP A 470 14.60 -20.91 12.18
C TRP A 470 13.54 -21.99 12.01
N ARG A 471 13.93 -23.12 11.42
CA ARG A 471 13.04 -24.26 11.15
C ARG A 471 13.77 -25.58 11.33
N PHE A 472 13.00 -26.65 11.55
CA PHE A 472 13.48 -28.02 11.50
C PHE A 472 13.51 -28.50 10.04
N LYS A 473 14.65 -28.99 9.56
CA LYS A 473 14.88 -29.39 8.15
C LYS A 473 13.91 -30.49 7.68
N ASN A 474 13.74 -31.55 8.47
CA ASN A 474 12.85 -32.69 8.21
C ASN A 474 11.66 -32.68 9.19
N GLY A 475 11.29 -31.50 9.70
CA GLY A 475 10.17 -31.36 10.62
C GLY A 475 8.89 -31.95 10.05
N THR A 476 8.26 -32.88 10.77
CA THR A 476 6.88 -33.32 10.51
C THR A 476 5.97 -32.13 10.81
N GLN A 477 5.68 -31.37 9.75
CA GLN A 477 4.45 -30.61 9.47
C GLN A 477 4.75 -29.29 8.76
N HIS A 478 4.43 -29.27 7.46
CA HIS A 478 3.95 -28.07 6.77
C HIS A 478 2.50 -27.71 7.22
N GLN A 479 2.06 -28.11 8.41
CA GLN A 479 0.75 -27.71 8.92
C GLN A 479 0.85 -26.26 9.35
N THR A 480 0.19 -25.42 8.57
CA THR A 480 0.01 -24.01 8.87
C THR A 480 -0.76 -23.92 10.19
N HIS A 481 -0.26 -23.15 11.16
CA HIS A 481 -0.92 -23.02 12.47
C HIS A 481 -2.40 -22.59 12.28
N PRO A 482 -3.38 -23.17 12.98
CA PRO A 482 -4.81 -22.88 12.78
C PRO A 482 -5.17 -21.39 12.73
N TRP A 483 -4.61 -20.57 13.64
CA TRP A 483 -4.83 -19.11 13.63
C TRP A 483 -4.48 -18.45 12.30
N LYS A 484 -3.46 -18.91 11.58
CA LYS A 484 -3.08 -18.35 10.27
C LYS A 484 -4.15 -18.63 9.24
N SER A 485 -4.63 -19.87 9.18
CA SER A 485 -5.71 -20.25 8.26
C SER A 485 -6.97 -19.47 8.57
N GLN A 486 -7.35 -19.33 9.85
CA GLN A 486 -8.49 -18.52 10.25
C GLN A 486 -8.32 -17.03 9.88
N THR A 487 -7.16 -16.45 10.19
CA THR A 487 -6.84 -15.05 9.85
C THR A 487 -6.99 -14.79 8.36
N LEU A 488 -6.42 -15.67 7.52
CA LEU A 488 -6.45 -15.53 6.06
C LEU A 488 -7.87 -15.73 5.51
N ASN A 489 -8.63 -16.68 6.06
CA ASN A 489 -10.02 -16.90 5.64
C ASN A 489 -10.91 -15.71 6.00
N ILE A 490 -10.81 -15.19 7.22
CA ILE A 490 -11.56 -13.99 7.65
C ILE A 490 -11.19 -12.80 6.76
N ALA A 491 -9.89 -12.55 6.56
CA ALA A 491 -9.43 -11.45 5.73
C ALA A 491 -9.93 -11.55 4.28
N SER A 492 -9.96 -12.77 3.71
CA SER A 492 -10.50 -13.00 2.36
C SER A 492 -12.01 -12.77 2.27
N GLU A 493 -12.79 -13.13 3.29
CA GLU A 493 -14.23 -12.86 3.28
C GLU A 493 -14.54 -11.37 3.45
N ILE A 494 -13.77 -10.66 4.29
CA ILE A 494 -13.87 -9.19 4.40
C ILE A 494 -13.60 -8.54 3.03
N GLU A 495 -12.55 -8.99 2.32
CA GLU A 495 -12.21 -8.48 0.99
C GLU A 495 -13.33 -8.73 -0.03
N LYS A 496 -13.92 -9.93 -0.04
CA LYS A 496 -15.06 -10.23 -0.93
C LYS A 496 -16.27 -9.34 -0.66
N LYS A 497 -16.59 -9.15 0.62
CA LYS A 497 -17.69 -8.28 1.05
C LYS A 497 -17.46 -6.84 0.56
N GLU A 498 -16.25 -6.33 0.74
CA GLU A 498 -15.89 -4.96 0.33
C GLU A 498 -15.90 -4.81 -1.19
N ALA A 499 -15.35 -5.77 -1.93
CA ALA A 499 -15.39 -5.77 -3.39
C ALA A 499 -16.83 -5.76 -3.93
N ALA A 500 -17.74 -6.53 -3.31
CA ALA A 500 -19.15 -6.51 -3.66
C ALA A 500 -19.81 -5.15 -3.38
N LYS A 501 -19.46 -4.50 -2.27
CA LYS A 501 -19.94 -3.16 -1.92
C LYS A 501 -19.42 -2.09 -2.89
N THR A 502 -18.13 -2.10 -3.21
CA THR A 502 -17.54 -1.18 -4.20
C THR A 502 -18.19 -1.36 -5.57
N LEU A 503 -18.39 -2.61 -6.01
CA LEU A 503 -19.09 -2.89 -7.27
C LEU A 503 -20.53 -2.34 -7.27
N LEU A 504 -21.24 -2.47 -6.15
CA LEU A 504 -22.58 -1.90 -5.98
C LEU A 504 -22.57 -0.37 -6.08
N GLU A 505 -21.69 0.29 -5.35
CA GLU A 505 -21.55 1.76 -5.38
C GLU A 505 -21.20 2.25 -6.79
N GLU A 506 -20.28 1.58 -7.49
CA GLU A 506 -19.95 1.90 -8.89
C GLU A 506 -21.17 1.74 -9.82
N THR A 507 -21.97 0.69 -9.63
CA THR A 507 -23.14 0.44 -10.47
C THR A 507 -24.27 1.43 -10.19
N VAL A 508 -24.47 1.80 -8.93
CA VAL A 508 -25.39 2.88 -8.50
C VAL A 508 -24.96 4.20 -9.14
N ASN A 509 -23.68 4.56 -9.04
CA ASN A 509 -23.14 5.79 -9.64
C ASN A 509 -23.29 5.82 -11.16
N LYS A 510 -23.09 4.68 -11.84
CA LYS A 510 -23.33 4.56 -13.30
C LYS A 510 -24.79 4.81 -13.65
N LEU A 511 -25.73 4.21 -12.93
CA LEU A 511 -27.16 4.42 -13.14
C LEU A 511 -27.56 5.86 -12.86
N GLU A 512 -27.11 6.44 -11.75
CA GLU A 512 -27.40 7.83 -11.38
C GLU A 512 -26.89 8.80 -12.46
N LYS A 513 -25.65 8.61 -12.91
CA LYS A 513 -25.06 9.41 -13.98
C LYS A 513 -25.86 9.31 -15.27
N LEU A 514 -26.16 8.08 -15.73
CA LEU A 514 -26.93 7.87 -16.96
C LEU A 514 -28.32 8.51 -16.86
N LEU A 515 -28.98 8.38 -15.71
CA LEU A 515 -30.29 8.97 -15.44
C LEU A 515 -30.24 10.50 -15.50
N PHE A 516 -29.25 11.11 -14.84
CA PHE A 516 -29.06 12.55 -14.84
C PHE A 516 -28.75 13.09 -16.24
N ASP A 517 -27.78 12.50 -16.93
CA ASP A 517 -27.36 12.90 -18.28
C ASP A 517 -28.54 12.82 -19.26
N THR A 518 -29.32 11.74 -19.20
CA THR A 518 -30.51 11.57 -20.06
C THR A 518 -31.60 12.60 -19.75
N LYS A 519 -31.83 12.90 -18.46
CA LYS A 519 -32.83 13.88 -18.03
C LYS A 519 -32.47 15.30 -18.47
N MET A 520 -31.19 15.67 -18.36
CA MET A 520 -30.68 16.95 -18.86
C MET A 520 -30.85 17.05 -20.38
N ALA A 521 -30.43 16.01 -21.11
CA ALA A 521 -30.56 15.98 -22.55
C ALA A 521 -32.03 16.06 -23.04
N LEU A 522 -33.00 15.54 -22.30
CA LEU A 522 -34.41 15.66 -22.66
C LEU A 522 -34.97 17.08 -22.44
N ASN A 523 -34.51 17.81 -21.42
CA ASN A 523 -35.07 19.09 -21.00
C ASN A 523 -34.46 20.31 -21.70
N GLU A 524 -33.19 20.25 -22.08
CA GLU A 524 -32.52 21.33 -22.82
C GLU A 524 -32.80 21.21 -24.33
N GLU A 525 -32.67 22.32 -25.09
CA GLU A 525 -32.57 22.28 -26.57
C GLU A 525 -31.25 21.60 -26.96
N SER A 526 -31.18 20.29 -26.72
CA SER A 526 -29.99 19.50 -26.88
C SER A 526 -29.99 18.80 -28.24
N LYS A 527 -28.80 18.36 -28.69
CA LYS A 527 -28.65 17.46 -29.84
C LYS A 527 -29.52 16.21 -29.75
N LEU A 528 -29.84 15.75 -28.53
CA LEU A 528 -30.69 14.59 -28.33
C LEU A 528 -32.12 14.84 -28.84
N GLN A 529 -32.65 16.06 -28.74
CA GLN A 529 -33.96 16.39 -29.31
C GLN A 529 -33.98 16.34 -30.84
N GLN A 530 -32.85 16.64 -31.50
CA GLN A 530 -32.71 16.57 -32.96
C GLN A 530 -32.58 15.12 -33.46
N MET A 531 -32.04 14.23 -32.63
CA MET A 531 -31.75 12.83 -32.94
C MET A 531 -32.85 11.86 -32.46
N THR A 532 -33.98 12.38 -31.98
CA THR A 532 -35.09 11.59 -31.44
C THR A 532 -36.41 11.91 -32.10
N THR A 533 -37.20 10.87 -32.36
CA THR A 533 -38.61 11.04 -32.72
C THR A 533 -39.44 11.45 -31.51
N GLU A 534 -40.64 12.00 -31.75
CA GLU A 534 -41.59 12.36 -30.67
C GLU A 534 -41.99 11.13 -29.82
N ASN A 535 -42.15 9.97 -30.45
CA ASN A 535 -42.49 8.73 -29.75
C ASN A 535 -41.33 8.23 -28.88
N GLU A 536 -40.09 8.27 -29.40
CA GLU A 536 -38.90 7.92 -28.62
C GLU A 536 -38.71 8.90 -27.45
N ARG A 537 -38.91 10.21 -27.64
CA ARG A 537 -38.84 11.19 -26.54
C ARG A 537 -39.85 10.89 -25.45
N LYS A 538 -41.09 10.55 -25.81
CA LYS A 538 -42.11 10.15 -24.82
C LYS A 538 -41.71 8.86 -24.11
N ALA A 539 -41.25 7.85 -24.83
CA ALA A 539 -40.81 6.58 -24.25
C ALA A 539 -39.61 6.78 -23.30
N LEU A 540 -38.62 7.57 -23.69
CA LEU A 540 -37.47 7.94 -22.87
C LEU A 540 -37.88 8.75 -21.63
N SER A 541 -38.75 9.75 -21.81
CA SER A 541 -39.26 10.55 -20.69
C SER A 541 -39.99 9.68 -19.67
N VAL A 542 -40.79 8.70 -20.14
CA VAL A 542 -41.44 7.72 -19.26
C VAL A 542 -40.40 6.82 -18.58
N ALA A 543 -39.43 6.26 -19.31
CA ALA A 543 -38.40 5.39 -18.77
C ALA A 543 -37.57 6.10 -17.68
N VAL A 544 -37.08 7.31 -17.98
CA VAL A 544 -36.36 8.17 -17.04
C VAL A 544 -37.24 8.50 -15.84
N SER A 545 -38.49 8.93 -16.04
CA SER A 545 -39.39 9.27 -14.92
C SER A 545 -39.74 8.08 -14.03
N VAL A 546 -39.84 6.87 -14.59
CA VAL A 546 -40.09 5.65 -13.82
C VAL A 546 -38.84 5.27 -13.02
N THR A 547 -37.67 5.28 -13.65
CA THR A 547 -36.40 4.95 -12.99
C THR A 547 -36.03 5.98 -11.93
N ASP A 548 -36.18 7.27 -12.20
CA ASP A 548 -35.93 8.38 -11.26
C ASP A 548 -36.82 8.29 -10.02
N ARG A 549 -38.14 8.10 -10.22
CA ARG A 549 -39.07 7.90 -9.10
C ARG A 549 -38.77 6.63 -8.29
N TRP A 550 -38.28 5.58 -8.93
CA TRP A 550 -37.87 4.37 -8.23
C TRP A 550 -36.58 4.62 -7.44
N PHE A 551 -35.58 5.23 -8.08
CA PHE A 551 -34.25 5.51 -7.52
C PHE A 551 -34.36 6.39 -6.26
N LEU A 552 -35.10 7.50 -6.35
CA LEU A 552 -35.32 8.42 -5.22
C LEU A 552 -36.11 7.82 -4.05
N LYS A 553 -36.81 6.70 -4.25
CA LYS A 553 -37.53 5.99 -3.18
C LYS A 553 -36.67 4.95 -2.46
N GLN A 554 -35.52 4.56 -3.02
CA GLN A 554 -34.69 3.54 -2.41
C GLN A 554 -33.95 4.09 -1.19
N GLN A 555 -33.98 3.36 -0.09
CA GLN A 555 -33.11 3.62 1.06
C GLN A 555 -31.80 2.82 0.96
N THR A 556 -31.88 1.64 0.35
CA THR A 556 -30.75 0.74 0.10
C THR A 556 -30.87 0.14 -1.29
N PHE A 557 -29.74 -0.33 -1.81
CA PHE A 557 -29.66 -0.93 -3.14
C PHE A 557 -29.21 -2.38 -3.05
N GLU A 558 -29.63 -3.17 -4.05
CA GLU A 558 -29.22 -4.55 -4.25
C GLU A 558 -28.59 -4.67 -5.65
N GLN A 559 -27.47 -5.39 -5.76
CA GLN A 559 -26.67 -5.48 -6.98
C GLN A 559 -27.49 -5.90 -8.18
N GLU A 560 -28.18 -7.04 -8.10
CA GLU A 560 -28.95 -7.60 -9.22
C GLU A 560 -30.07 -6.63 -9.66
N THR A 561 -30.72 -5.97 -8.70
CA THR A 561 -31.79 -5.01 -8.98
C THR A 561 -31.26 -3.76 -9.67
N ILE A 562 -30.14 -3.20 -9.20
CA ILE A 562 -29.52 -2.02 -9.81
C ILE A 562 -28.98 -2.34 -11.20
N GLU A 563 -28.32 -3.48 -11.40
CA GLU A 563 -27.85 -3.92 -12.71
C GLU A 563 -28.99 -4.07 -13.71
N LYS A 564 -30.12 -4.69 -13.30
CA LYS A 564 -31.31 -4.78 -14.17
C LYS A 564 -31.84 -3.41 -14.55
N ARG A 565 -31.92 -2.47 -13.59
CA ARG A 565 -32.40 -1.10 -13.85
C ARG A 565 -31.45 -0.32 -14.77
N LEU A 566 -30.14 -0.48 -14.57
CA LEU A 566 -29.11 0.09 -15.45
C LEU A 566 -29.27 -0.44 -16.86
N ASN A 567 -29.31 -1.76 -17.05
CA ASN A 567 -29.47 -2.38 -18.37
C ASN A 567 -30.78 -1.93 -19.05
N MET A 568 -31.90 -1.88 -18.32
CA MET A 568 -33.17 -1.40 -18.88
C MET A 568 -33.11 0.05 -19.35
N LEU A 569 -32.40 0.92 -18.61
CA LEU A 569 -32.23 2.30 -19.00
C LEU A 569 -31.26 2.39 -20.18
N GLU A 570 -30.12 1.71 -20.13
CA GLU A 570 -29.16 1.62 -21.23
C GLU A 570 -29.82 1.13 -22.53
N ASP A 571 -30.65 0.09 -22.48
CA ASP A 571 -31.41 -0.41 -23.63
C ASP A 571 -32.39 0.65 -24.16
N ALA A 572 -33.06 1.38 -23.27
CA ALA A 572 -34.00 2.43 -23.66
C ALA A 572 -33.31 3.63 -24.34
N VAL A 573 -32.14 4.05 -23.83
CA VAL A 573 -31.40 5.19 -24.40
C VAL A 573 -30.45 4.78 -25.52
N GLY A 574 -30.15 3.49 -25.67
CA GLY A 574 -29.00 3.01 -26.43
C GLY A 574 -29.01 3.41 -27.90
N SER A 575 -30.15 3.25 -28.58
CA SER A 575 -30.31 3.63 -29.99
C SER A 575 -30.13 5.13 -30.21
N VAL A 576 -30.66 5.95 -29.29
CA VAL A 576 -30.60 7.41 -29.32
C VAL A 576 -29.19 7.90 -29.03
N MET A 577 -28.55 7.37 -27.99
CA MET A 577 -27.18 7.72 -27.62
C MET A 577 -26.20 7.31 -28.73
N CYS A 578 -26.43 6.19 -29.40
CA CYS A 578 -25.64 5.79 -30.56
C CYS A 578 -25.70 6.84 -31.69
N ARG A 579 -26.90 7.38 -31.99
CA ARG A 579 -27.08 8.45 -32.99
C ARG A 579 -26.37 9.75 -32.59
N VAL A 580 -26.54 10.18 -31.34
CA VAL A 580 -25.90 11.39 -30.81
C VAL A 580 -24.37 11.26 -30.84
N GLN A 581 -23.84 10.13 -30.35
CA GLN A 581 -22.40 9.87 -30.40
C GLN A 581 -21.87 9.80 -31.82
N ASN A 582 -22.62 9.20 -32.75
CA ASN A 582 -22.21 9.13 -34.15
C ASN A 582 -22.14 10.51 -34.80
N ASP A 583 -23.13 11.37 -34.59
CA ASP A 583 -23.10 12.76 -35.06
C ASP A 583 -21.87 13.53 -34.53
N GLU A 584 -21.53 13.33 -33.25
CA GLU A 584 -20.39 14.01 -32.62
C GLU A 584 -19.03 13.48 -33.09
N LEU A 585 -18.88 12.16 -33.25
CA LEU A 585 -17.59 11.51 -33.42
C LEU A 585 -17.26 11.13 -34.88
N LEU A 586 -18.28 11.01 -35.75
CA LEU A 586 -18.06 10.66 -37.15
C LEU A 586 -17.15 11.65 -37.88
N PRO A 587 -17.31 12.99 -37.75
CA PRO A 587 -16.42 13.94 -38.42
C PRO A 587 -14.95 13.82 -37.98
N GLU A 588 -14.72 13.58 -36.69
CA GLU A 588 -13.37 13.37 -36.12
C GLU A 588 -12.76 12.07 -36.66
N ALA A 589 -13.54 10.98 -36.71
CA ALA A 589 -13.12 9.69 -37.24
C ALA A 589 -12.74 9.77 -38.73
N GLU A 590 -13.57 10.43 -39.54
CA GLU A 590 -13.30 10.65 -40.97
C GLU A 590 -12.06 11.52 -41.19
N LYS A 591 -11.90 12.58 -40.39
CA LYS A 591 -10.71 13.43 -40.41
C LYS A 591 -9.45 12.64 -40.07
N ASN A 592 -9.51 11.78 -39.06
CA ASN A 592 -8.40 10.92 -38.65
C ASN A 592 -8.00 9.94 -39.75
N MET A 593 -8.96 9.26 -40.37
CA MET A 593 -8.72 8.37 -41.50
C MET A 593 -8.15 9.13 -42.71
N SER A 594 -8.75 10.28 -43.05
CA SER A 594 -8.27 11.14 -44.15
C SER A 594 -6.83 11.60 -43.94
N LYS A 595 -6.47 11.96 -42.70
CA LYS A 595 -5.10 12.33 -42.32
C LYS A 595 -4.14 11.14 -42.45
N LEU A 596 -4.57 9.94 -42.05
CA LEU A 596 -3.80 8.71 -42.21
C LEU A 596 -3.54 8.41 -43.69
N ILE A 597 -4.59 8.41 -44.54
CA ILE A 597 -4.46 8.17 -45.99
C ILE A 597 -3.52 9.17 -46.63
N LYS A 598 -3.68 10.48 -46.36
CA LYS A 598 -2.76 11.53 -46.86
C LYS A 598 -1.31 11.30 -46.43
N ASN A 599 -1.09 10.85 -45.19
CA ASN A 599 0.24 10.53 -44.69
C ASN A 599 0.85 9.31 -45.41
N ILE A 600 0.04 8.28 -45.65
CA ILE A 600 0.43 7.08 -46.41
C ILE A 600 0.82 7.48 -47.84
N GLU A 601 -0.04 8.20 -48.54
CA GLU A 601 0.19 8.67 -49.92
C GLU A 601 1.47 9.50 -50.03
N LYS A 602 1.65 10.48 -49.12
CA LYS A 602 2.86 11.31 -49.06
C LYS A 602 4.11 10.48 -48.79
N THR A 603 4.02 9.47 -47.93
CA THR A 603 5.16 8.59 -47.61
C THR A 603 5.52 7.69 -48.79
N ILE A 604 4.52 7.08 -49.43
CA ILE A 604 4.70 6.28 -50.65
C ILE A 604 5.36 7.15 -51.73
N THR A 605 4.76 8.30 -52.06
CA THR A 605 5.27 9.16 -53.13
C THR A 605 6.62 9.79 -52.81
N LYS A 606 6.85 10.38 -51.63
CA LYS A 606 8.08 11.13 -51.36
C LYS A 606 9.25 10.29 -50.85
N ASN A 607 8.98 9.23 -50.09
CA ASN A 607 10.05 8.46 -49.41
C ASN A 607 10.33 7.12 -50.08
N TRP A 608 9.31 6.42 -50.58
CA TRP A 608 9.47 5.07 -51.14
C TRP A 608 9.59 5.00 -52.66
N ILE A 609 9.31 6.10 -53.37
CA ILE A 609 9.52 6.19 -54.83
C ILE A 609 10.86 6.83 -55.19
N TYR A 610 11.33 7.87 -54.46
CA TYR A 610 12.43 8.73 -54.95
C TYR A 610 13.74 8.73 -54.14
N LYS A 611 13.82 8.11 -52.95
CA LYS A 611 14.97 8.36 -52.04
C LYS A 611 15.96 7.22 -51.79
N ASP A 612 15.56 5.94 -51.75
CA ASP A 612 16.51 4.82 -51.50
C ASP A 612 15.88 3.44 -51.80
N GLU A 613 16.46 2.65 -52.71
CA GLU A 613 15.97 1.30 -53.06
C GLU A 613 16.08 0.30 -51.88
N LYS A 614 17.06 0.50 -50.98
CA LYS A 614 17.32 -0.41 -49.85
C LYS A 614 16.36 -0.24 -48.68
N ARG A 615 15.66 0.90 -48.59
CA ARG A 615 14.71 1.24 -47.50
C ARG A 615 13.25 1.22 -47.96
N ARG A 616 12.97 0.52 -49.05
CA ARG A 616 11.63 0.42 -49.65
C ARG A 616 10.92 -0.87 -49.20
N PRO A 617 9.68 -0.81 -48.69
CA PRO A 617 8.89 -2.01 -48.44
C PRO A 617 8.67 -2.81 -49.74
N LYS A 618 8.47 -4.13 -49.61
CA LYS A 618 8.19 -5.02 -50.76
C LYS A 618 6.98 -4.49 -51.54
N ARG A 619 7.05 -4.52 -52.89
CA ARG A 619 5.95 -4.08 -53.78
C ARG A 619 4.61 -4.75 -53.43
N ARG A 620 4.62 -6.02 -53.03
CA ARG A 620 3.42 -6.75 -52.58
C ARG A 620 2.77 -6.11 -51.36
N SER A 621 3.56 -5.65 -50.38
CA SER A 621 3.06 -4.99 -49.17
C SER A 621 2.45 -3.63 -49.48
N ILE A 622 3.08 -2.84 -50.37
CA ILE A 622 2.53 -1.56 -50.83
C ILE A 622 1.21 -1.78 -51.57
N ARG A 623 1.12 -2.78 -52.47
CA ARG A 623 -0.14 -3.12 -53.13
C ARG A 623 -1.22 -3.55 -52.14
N ASN A 624 -0.86 -4.33 -51.11
CA ASN A 624 -1.82 -4.73 -50.08
C ASN A 624 -2.37 -3.53 -49.31
N LEU A 625 -1.50 -2.61 -48.88
CA LEU A 625 -1.91 -1.40 -48.18
C LEU A 625 -2.81 -0.51 -49.06
N LEU A 626 -2.45 -0.31 -50.33
CA LEU A 626 -3.29 0.43 -51.28
C LEU A 626 -4.64 -0.27 -51.50
N ARG A 627 -4.65 -1.60 -51.62
CA ARG A 627 -5.89 -2.38 -51.72
C ARG A 627 -6.79 -2.16 -50.51
N MET A 628 -6.25 -2.21 -49.29
CA MET A 628 -7.03 -1.94 -48.07
C MET A 628 -7.61 -0.52 -48.05
N ILE A 629 -6.85 0.48 -48.52
CA ILE A 629 -7.34 1.86 -48.63
C ILE A 629 -8.47 1.94 -49.67
N THR A 630 -8.32 1.29 -50.83
CA THR A 630 -9.35 1.26 -51.86
C THR A 630 -10.61 0.52 -51.39
N GLU A 631 -10.46 -0.62 -50.72
CA GLU A 631 -11.58 -1.36 -50.10
C GLU A 631 -12.30 -0.50 -49.04
N TYR A 632 -11.56 0.25 -48.23
CA TYR A 632 -12.13 1.22 -47.30
C TYR A 632 -12.88 2.35 -48.02
N GLN A 633 -12.29 2.94 -49.05
CA GLN A 633 -12.92 4.04 -49.80
C GLN A 633 -14.22 3.60 -50.46
N ILE A 634 -14.24 2.43 -51.12
CA ILE A 634 -15.46 1.87 -51.72
C ILE A 634 -16.52 1.65 -50.64
N TRP A 635 -16.17 1.00 -49.53
CA TRP A 635 -17.08 0.76 -48.42
C TRP A 635 -17.61 2.06 -47.80
N HIS A 636 -16.74 3.08 -47.64
CA HIS A 636 -17.10 4.37 -47.07
C HIS A 636 -18.03 5.14 -48.02
N ASP A 637 -17.68 5.21 -49.31
CA ASP A 637 -18.49 5.90 -50.32
C ASP A 637 -19.90 5.27 -50.44
N GLU A 638 -19.98 3.93 -50.46
CA GLU A 638 -21.25 3.20 -50.48
C GLU A 638 -22.13 3.54 -49.27
N LEU A 639 -21.58 3.47 -48.05
CA LEU A 639 -22.34 3.77 -46.84
C LEU A 639 -22.61 5.26 -46.65
N ALA A 640 -21.73 6.14 -47.13
CA ALA A 640 -21.91 7.58 -47.07
C ALA A 640 -23.08 8.04 -47.96
N GLU A 641 -23.28 7.42 -49.13
CA GLU A 641 -24.46 7.67 -49.95
C GLU A 641 -25.74 7.23 -49.24
N ILE A 642 -25.75 6.03 -48.64
CA ILE A 642 -26.90 5.57 -47.83
C ILE A 642 -27.15 6.54 -46.66
N GLN A 643 -26.09 6.98 -45.99
CA GLN A 643 -26.19 7.88 -44.84
C GLN A 643 -26.79 9.25 -45.18
N LYS A 644 -26.63 9.75 -46.41
CA LYS A 644 -27.25 11.01 -46.87
C LYS A 644 -28.76 10.93 -47.01
N GLU A 645 -29.30 9.74 -47.27
CA GLU A 645 -30.74 9.52 -47.43
C GLU A 645 -31.46 9.34 -46.08
N LEU A 646 -30.71 9.05 -45.01
CA LEU A 646 -31.23 8.81 -43.67
C LEU A 646 -31.49 10.12 -42.90
N LYS A 647 -32.56 10.13 -42.11
CA LYS A 647 -32.84 11.23 -41.18
C LYS A 647 -31.94 11.13 -39.95
N PRO A 648 -31.72 12.24 -39.23
CA PRO A 648 -31.00 12.22 -37.94
C PRO A 648 -31.59 11.26 -36.89
N THR A 649 -32.86 10.87 -37.04
CA THR A 649 -33.56 9.92 -36.18
C THR A 649 -33.39 8.46 -36.58
N ASP A 650 -32.91 8.20 -37.79
CA ASP A 650 -32.75 6.83 -38.31
C ASP A 650 -31.41 6.23 -37.83
N THR A 651 -31.33 4.91 -37.75
CA THR A 651 -30.08 4.23 -37.39
C THR A 651 -28.99 4.57 -38.41
N PRO A 652 -27.82 5.08 -38.00
CA PRO A 652 -26.78 5.48 -38.94
C PRO A 652 -26.28 4.26 -39.72
N ALA A 653 -26.19 4.41 -41.04
CA ALA A 653 -25.57 3.40 -41.90
C ALA A 653 -24.04 3.45 -41.81
N LEU A 654 -23.47 4.64 -41.55
CA LEU A 654 -22.04 4.85 -41.42
C LEU A 654 -21.68 5.15 -39.97
N LEU A 655 -20.95 4.23 -39.32
CA LEU A 655 -20.61 4.33 -37.91
C LEU A 655 -19.16 4.78 -37.68
N TRP A 656 -18.99 5.77 -36.79
CA TRP A 656 -17.68 6.32 -36.43
C TRP A 656 -16.71 5.26 -35.88
N ASN A 657 -17.22 4.27 -35.14
CA ASN A 657 -16.44 3.21 -34.52
C ASN A 657 -15.90 2.20 -35.56
N GLU A 658 -16.64 1.93 -36.63
CA GLU A 658 -16.19 1.11 -37.76
C GLU A 658 -15.06 1.82 -38.53
N ILE A 659 -15.19 3.13 -38.76
CA ILE A 659 -14.12 3.95 -39.35
C ILE A 659 -12.89 3.93 -38.46
N ARG A 660 -13.05 4.11 -37.14
CA ARG A 660 -11.97 4.04 -36.16
C ARG A 660 -11.24 2.70 -36.22
N ASP A 661 -11.97 1.59 -36.25
CA ASP A 661 -11.39 0.24 -36.23
C ASP A 661 -10.62 -0.06 -37.53
N LYS A 662 -11.18 0.32 -38.68
CA LYS A 662 -10.47 0.29 -39.97
C LYS A 662 -9.24 1.21 -39.98
N THR A 663 -9.32 2.39 -39.35
CA THR A 663 -8.19 3.33 -39.21
C THR A 663 -7.06 2.68 -38.41
N LYS A 664 -7.39 2.02 -37.29
CA LYS A 664 -6.42 1.28 -36.46
C LYS A 664 -5.76 0.15 -37.25
N GLU A 665 -6.53 -0.60 -38.04
CA GLU A 665 -6.01 -1.68 -38.87
C GLU A 665 -5.03 -1.17 -39.94
N ILE A 666 -5.44 -0.18 -40.74
CA ILE A 666 -4.59 0.41 -41.79
C ILE A 666 -3.34 1.05 -41.19
N SER A 667 -3.48 1.79 -40.07
CA SER A 667 -2.37 2.42 -39.36
C SER A 667 -1.36 1.37 -38.88
N ARG A 668 -1.82 0.25 -38.32
CA ARG A 668 -0.96 -0.85 -37.88
C ARG A 668 -0.16 -1.43 -39.04
N VAL A 669 -0.79 -1.71 -40.17
CA VAL A 669 -0.11 -2.23 -41.37
C VAL A 669 0.91 -1.21 -41.89
N PHE A 670 0.55 0.07 -41.91
CA PHE A 670 1.43 1.14 -42.38
C PHE A 670 2.67 1.33 -41.50
N GLU A 671 2.51 1.36 -40.18
CA GLU A 671 3.64 1.51 -39.25
C GLU A 671 4.54 0.26 -39.24
N ASP A 672 3.97 -0.97 -39.28
CA ASP A 672 4.77 -2.22 -39.46
C ASP A 672 5.60 -2.18 -40.75
N MET A 673 5.02 -1.68 -41.85
CA MET A 673 5.76 -1.50 -43.10
C MET A 673 6.91 -0.49 -42.98
N LYS A 674 6.68 0.62 -42.27
CA LYS A 674 7.66 1.70 -42.07
C LYS A 674 8.81 1.26 -41.15
N ASP A 675 8.50 0.53 -40.09
CA ASP A 675 9.51 -0.05 -39.19
C ASP A 675 10.41 -1.05 -39.91
N ARG A 676 9.82 -1.98 -40.67
CA ARG A 676 10.58 -2.95 -41.49
C ARG A 676 11.47 -2.26 -42.52
N ALA A 677 10.97 -1.20 -43.16
CA ALA A 677 11.75 -0.39 -44.11
C ALA A 677 12.94 0.35 -43.47
N MET A 678 12.84 0.70 -42.18
CA MET A 678 13.91 1.33 -41.40
C MET A 678 14.84 0.33 -40.70
N GLY A 679 14.67 -0.98 -40.94
CA GLY A 679 15.44 -2.04 -40.28
C GLY A 679 15.14 -2.18 -38.78
N ARG A 680 13.99 -1.66 -38.33
CA ARG A 680 13.51 -1.79 -36.95
C ARG A 680 12.63 -3.05 -36.87
N THR A 681 12.89 -3.94 -35.92
CA THR A 681 12.04 -5.10 -35.66
C THR A 681 10.84 -4.65 -34.84
N ASN A 682 9.66 -4.63 -35.47
CA ASN A 682 8.32 -4.39 -34.94
C ASN A 682 8.24 -3.74 -33.55
N SER A 683 8.09 -2.41 -33.52
CA SER A 683 7.60 -1.74 -32.32
C SER A 683 6.11 -2.08 -32.17
N GLY A 684 5.81 -3.19 -31.51
CA GLY A 684 4.43 -3.58 -31.15
C GLY A 684 3.73 -2.62 -30.17
N GLN A 685 4.25 -1.39 -30.01
CA GLN A 685 3.57 -0.32 -29.31
C GLN A 685 2.51 0.24 -30.25
N GLN A 686 1.25 0.02 -29.91
CA GLN A 686 0.21 0.92 -30.36
C GLN A 686 0.63 2.32 -29.90
N ASN A 687 0.95 3.20 -30.85
CA ASN A 687 0.79 4.62 -30.60
C ASN A 687 -0.73 4.88 -30.50
N GLU A 688 -1.36 4.46 -29.39
CA GLU A 688 -2.76 4.81 -29.07
C GLU A 688 -2.94 6.34 -29.01
N ASN A 689 -1.85 7.09 -28.90
CA ASN A 689 -1.84 8.56 -28.77
C ASN A 689 -1.81 9.35 -30.09
N VAL A 690 -2.01 8.76 -31.27
CA VAL A 690 -2.01 9.55 -32.53
C VAL A 690 -3.40 10.05 -32.91
N TYR A 691 -4.47 9.42 -32.40
CA TYR A 691 -5.85 9.77 -32.74
C TYR A 691 -6.69 9.78 -31.46
N VAL A 692 -7.26 10.95 -31.14
CA VAL A 692 -8.11 11.13 -29.96
C VAL A 692 -9.46 10.50 -30.26
N TYR A 693 -9.75 9.37 -29.61
CA TYR A 693 -11.08 8.79 -29.54
C TYR A 693 -11.45 8.66 -28.06
N PRO A 694 -12.74 8.81 -27.68
CA PRO A 694 -13.16 8.46 -26.33
C PRO A 694 -12.86 6.98 -26.02
N PRO A 695 -12.63 6.62 -24.75
CA PRO A 695 -12.28 5.24 -24.35
C PRO A 695 -13.34 4.24 -24.82
N SER A 696 -12.95 3.00 -25.06
CA SER A 696 -13.84 1.93 -25.57
C SER A 696 -15.06 1.63 -24.70
N SER A 697 -15.07 2.10 -23.45
CA SER A 697 -16.24 2.11 -22.55
C SER A 697 -17.36 3.05 -22.98
N ALA A 698 -17.12 3.95 -23.93
CA ALA A 698 -18.13 4.84 -24.50
C ALA A 698 -18.90 4.21 -25.68
N ASN A 699 -18.51 3.03 -26.16
CA ASN A 699 -19.21 2.33 -27.23
C ASN A 699 -20.54 1.79 -26.71
N VAL A 700 -21.65 2.48 -27.00
CA VAL A 700 -22.97 1.85 -26.93
C VAL A 700 -23.09 0.89 -28.10
N GLN A 701 -22.95 -0.41 -27.85
CA GLN A 701 -23.26 -1.43 -28.85
C GLN A 701 -24.77 -1.64 -28.88
N ILE A 702 -25.37 -1.48 -30.05
CA ILE A 702 -26.72 -1.98 -30.30
C ILE A 702 -26.62 -3.50 -30.28
N LYS A 703 -27.22 -4.15 -29.28
CA LYS A 703 -27.37 -5.61 -29.25
C LYS A 703 -28.53 -6.06 -30.13
#